data_AF-A0A1M5RWZ5-F1
#
_entry.id   AF-A0A1M5RWZ5-F1
#
_cell.length_a   1.000
_cell.length_b   1.000
_cell.length_c   1.000
_cell.angle_alpha   90.00
_cell.angle_beta   90.00
_cell.angle_gamma   90.00
#
_symmetry.space_group_name_H-M   'P 1'
#
loop_
_entity.id
_entity.type
_entity.pdbx_description
1 polymer ?
#
loop_
_entity_poly.entity_id
_entity_poly.type
_entity_poly.pdbx_seq_one_letter_code
_entity_poly.pdbx_strand_id
1 'polypeptide(L)'
;MMSDQKFQEPFDPAREELIDTSAVFSGEESTGEKPTDEESGVDSAGRQTSIRVHVSLLDSLMTLAGELVLSRNQLLQTISSGGLKSAEAVGQRIDLITSELQEAIMLTRMQPIGNVFGKFPRIVRDLAAQLGKQIDLSIFGKEVELDKTIIEAIGDPLTHLVRNAVDHGIEPPELRRQREKPEVGSVVLRAFHEAGQVVIEIEDDGAGLDSEQLASLALRQGLVTAEQVQSMSDKEKMNLIFLPGFSSADTVTDVSGRGVGMDVVKSNFDKLGGQIDITSETGKGTAISIKLPLTLAIIPCQVILTEGERYAIPQVNLEELLRIPAHLVKERIEIVGSAEVVRLRGKLLPLVRLADALGVERTYTDPDDGSVKIDRRRRIADRRSKQSPLTTAPAAPEQDADQHAPPVRRESPDRRIATDSALNIVVVSAGPITYGLIVDRLEDSEEIVIKPLGRHLQQCQGYAGATIMGDGRIALILDVANLATMAHLSSVDGSDRATEVQQETESQIATAEDSRSVLIFRNSETEQFGIPLDQVERIEKIKRNDIEYLGAKRVMQYRDGSLHLICVDDIAQVQPLAERDDLLVIVFSFGTHSIGLLACGPIDTRDIAARADEETLRQPGIAGSTIIGGQTTLLVDINEMVGQLYPEWF
;
A
#
# COMPACT_ATOMS: atom_id res chain seq x y z
N MET A 1 79.23 -12.85 -13.62
CA MET A 1 79.40 -13.82 -14.72
C MET A 1 78.00 -14.28 -15.09
N MET A 2 77.42 -13.73 -16.17
CA MET A 2 77.31 -14.39 -17.49
C MET A 2 76.56 -15.74 -17.37
N SER A 3 75.48 -16.06 -18.09
CA SER A 3 74.84 -15.46 -19.28
C SER A 3 73.62 -16.32 -19.64
N ASP A 4 72.58 -15.66 -20.18
CA ASP A 4 71.58 -16.05 -21.19
C ASP A 4 71.44 -17.53 -21.65
N GLN A 5 70.20 -18.02 -21.80
CA GLN A 5 69.49 -17.97 -23.10
C GLN A 5 68.05 -18.54 -23.06
N LYS A 6 67.18 -17.83 -23.78
CA LYS A 6 65.77 -18.09 -24.12
C LYS A 6 65.59 -19.36 -24.96
N PHE A 7 64.40 -19.96 -24.87
CA PHE A 7 63.64 -20.37 -26.06
C PHE A 7 62.14 -20.15 -25.81
N GLN A 8 61.53 -19.33 -26.68
CA GLN A 8 60.08 -19.14 -26.86
C GLN A 8 59.62 -20.12 -27.94
N GLU A 9 58.43 -20.71 -27.78
CA GLU A 9 57.48 -20.96 -28.89
C GLU A 9 56.02 -20.87 -28.37
N PRO A 10 55.04 -20.57 -29.25
CA PRO A 10 53.85 -19.80 -28.91
C PRO A 10 52.59 -20.63 -28.58
N PHE A 11 51.71 -20.03 -27.79
CA PHE A 11 50.42 -20.57 -27.35
C PHE A 11 49.36 -20.40 -28.46
N ASP A 12 48.70 -21.48 -28.85
CA ASP A 12 47.61 -21.52 -29.85
C ASP A 12 46.24 -21.56 -29.12
N PRO A 13 45.36 -20.54 -29.24
CA PRO A 13 44.11 -20.48 -28.50
C PRO A 13 42.96 -21.04 -29.37
N ALA A 14 42.90 -22.37 -29.52
CA ALA A 14 41.77 -23.01 -30.20
C ALA A 14 41.51 -24.45 -29.72
N ARG A 15 41.26 -24.65 -28.42
CA ARG A 15 40.58 -25.84 -27.89
C ARG A 15 39.80 -25.50 -26.61
N GLU A 16 38.51 -25.21 -26.75
CA GLU A 16 37.56 -25.34 -25.65
C GLU A 16 37.18 -26.82 -25.51
N GLU A 17 37.67 -27.47 -24.45
CA GLU A 17 37.18 -28.78 -24.02
C GLU A 17 35.91 -28.58 -23.19
N LEU A 18 34.79 -29.07 -23.72
CA LEU A 18 33.54 -29.29 -22.99
C LEU A 18 33.75 -30.39 -21.95
N ILE A 19 33.79 -30.03 -20.66
CA ILE A 19 33.76 -31.01 -19.58
C ILE A 19 32.30 -31.28 -19.23
N ASP A 20 31.80 -32.43 -19.67
CA ASP A 20 30.47 -32.93 -19.30
C ASP A 20 30.57 -33.62 -17.92
N THR A 21 29.97 -33.00 -16.90
CA THR A 21 29.95 -33.50 -15.52
C THR A 21 28.63 -34.19 -15.22
N SER A 22 28.32 -35.26 -15.95
CA SER A 22 27.18 -36.13 -15.66
C SER A 22 27.57 -37.61 -15.63
N ALA A 23 28.56 -37.99 -14.82
CA ALA A 23 28.81 -39.41 -14.53
C ALA A 23 29.73 -39.62 -13.31
N VAL A 24 29.20 -39.49 -12.09
CA VAL A 24 29.78 -40.17 -10.92
C VAL A 24 28.64 -40.63 -10.02
N PHE A 25 28.10 -41.83 -10.27
CA PHE A 25 27.56 -42.80 -9.30
C PHE A 25 26.68 -43.83 -10.03
N SER A 26 27.29 -44.94 -10.46
CA SER A 26 26.72 -46.31 -10.39
C SER A 26 27.64 -47.24 -11.16
N GLY A 27 28.30 -48.16 -10.45
CA GLY A 27 29.04 -49.26 -11.06
C GLY A 27 28.09 -50.34 -11.56
N GLU A 28 28.39 -50.92 -12.72
CA GLU A 28 28.72 -52.34 -12.95
C GLU A 28 28.70 -52.63 -14.45
N GLU A 29 29.59 -53.54 -14.86
CA GLU A 29 29.90 -53.94 -16.22
C GLU A 29 28.71 -54.62 -16.94
N SER A 30 28.53 -54.35 -18.24
CA SER A 30 28.26 -55.40 -19.23
C SER A 30 28.36 -54.86 -20.66
N THR A 31 29.08 -55.62 -21.47
CA THR A 31 29.37 -55.50 -22.89
C THR A 31 28.14 -55.65 -23.81
N GLY A 32 28.16 -55.00 -24.98
CA GLY A 32 27.60 -55.60 -26.21
C GLY A 32 26.57 -54.79 -27.02
N GLU A 33 26.98 -54.47 -28.25
CA GLU A 33 26.16 -54.35 -29.49
C GLU A 33 25.18 -53.18 -29.72
N LYS A 34 25.43 -52.47 -30.84
CA LYS A 34 24.44 -51.68 -31.60
C LYS A 34 23.47 -52.65 -32.31
N PRO A 35 22.19 -52.25 -32.58
CA PRO A 35 21.90 -51.76 -33.94
C PRO A 35 20.75 -50.71 -34.08
N THR A 36 20.91 -49.90 -35.14
CA THR A 36 19.94 -49.37 -36.15
C THR A 36 18.68 -48.57 -35.78
N ASP A 37 18.52 -47.48 -36.55
CA ASP A 37 17.35 -46.61 -36.73
C ASP A 37 16.06 -47.34 -37.12
N GLU A 38 14.91 -46.91 -36.57
CA GLU A 38 13.73 -46.44 -37.32
C GLU A 38 12.61 -45.90 -36.37
N GLU A 39 12.07 -44.75 -36.78
CA GLU A 39 10.85 -44.02 -36.44
C GLU A 39 9.93 -44.45 -35.27
N SER A 40 9.65 -43.50 -34.36
CA SER A 40 8.27 -43.06 -34.06
C SER A 40 8.27 -41.81 -33.16
N GLY A 41 7.55 -40.78 -33.62
CA GLY A 41 7.33 -39.56 -32.85
C GLY A 41 6.43 -39.79 -31.65
N VAL A 42 6.85 -39.29 -30.49
CA VAL A 42 5.98 -38.85 -29.41
C VAL A 42 6.59 -37.58 -28.83
N ASP A 43 5.78 -36.53 -28.77
CA ASP A 43 6.05 -35.24 -28.13
C ASP A 43 6.82 -35.37 -26.81
N SER A 44 8.09 -34.98 -26.82
CA SER A 44 8.76 -34.56 -25.60
C SER A 44 8.54 -33.06 -25.42
N ALA A 45 7.36 -32.72 -24.91
CA ALA A 45 7.14 -31.50 -24.12
C ALA A 45 7.92 -31.58 -22.78
N GLY A 46 9.19 -31.98 -22.84
CA GLY A 46 10.14 -31.86 -21.77
C GLY A 46 10.51 -30.39 -21.69
N ARG A 47 9.95 -29.69 -20.69
CA ARG A 47 10.47 -28.39 -20.22
C ARG A 47 12.00 -28.46 -20.26
N GLN A 48 12.63 -27.63 -21.09
CA GLN A 48 14.08 -27.44 -21.00
C GLN A 48 14.39 -26.94 -19.58
N THR A 49 14.93 -27.82 -18.75
CA THR A 49 15.34 -27.55 -17.35
C THR A 49 16.79 -27.10 -17.25
N SER A 50 17.50 -26.96 -18.38
CA SER A 50 18.87 -26.47 -18.42
C SER A 50 18.89 -24.95 -18.59
N ILE A 51 19.68 -24.29 -17.74
CA ILE A 51 19.95 -22.86 -17.79
C ILE A 51 21.40 -22.71 -18.29
N ARG A 52 21.60 -21.89 -19.32
CA ARG A 52 22.94 -21.59 -19.83
C ARG A 52 23.48 -20.39 -19.04
N VAL A 53 24.55 -20.61 -18.29
CA VAL A 53 25.15 -19.60 -17.40
C VAL A 53 26.54 -19.24 -17.93
N HIS A 54 26.87 -17.95 -17.93
CA HIS A 54 28.23 -17.49 -18.24
C HIS A 54 29.20 -17.91 -17.14
N VAL A 55 30.38 -18.43 -17.51
CA VAL A 55 31.41 -18.89 -16.55
C VAL A 55 31.82 -17.78 -15.57
N SER A 56 31.89 -16.53 -16.04
CA SER A 56 32.18 -15.37 -15.20
C SER A 56 31.17 -15.18 -14.05
N LEU A 57 29.89 -15.52 -14.28
CA LEU A 57 28.86 -15.43 -13.24
C LEU A 57 29.06 -16.49 -12.17
N LEU A 58 29.49 -17.70 -12.56
CA LEU A 58 29.83 -18.77 -11.62
C LEU A 58 31.01 -18.37 -10.72
N ASP A 59 32.03 -17.73 -11.29
CA ASP A 59 33.19 -17.22 -10.52
C ASP A 59 32.77 -16.11 -9.53
N SER A 60 31.89 -15.20 -9.96
CA SER A 60 31.32 -14.17 -9.08
C SER A 60 30.50 -14.78 -7.94
N LEU A 61 29.61 -15.74 -8.23
CA LEU A 61 28.83 -16.44 -7.21
C LEU A 61 29.74 -17.19 -6.21
N MET A 62 30.81 -17.83 -6.69
CA MET A 62 31.80 -18.49 -5.84
C MET A 62 32.54 -17.51 -4.92
N THR A 63 32.88 -16.33 -5.44
CA THR A 63 33.53 -15.27 -4.66
C THR A 63 32.61 -14.75 -3.57
N LEU A 64 31.35 -14.44 -3.93
CA LEU A 64 30.32 -13.96 -3.00
C LEU A 64 29.99 -14.99 -1.92
N ALA A 65 29.92 -16.27 -2.27
CA ALA A 65 29.77 -17.35 -1.31
C ALA A 65 30.93 -17.40 -0.31
N GLY A 66 32.17 -17.18 -0.77
CA GLY A 66 33.35 -17.06 0.07
C GLY A 66 33.27 -15.87 1.04
N GLU A 67 32.87 -14.69 0.54
CA GLU A 67 32.68 -13.49 1.36
C GLU A 67 31.57 -13.65 2.42
N LEU A 68 30.49 -14.33 2.06
CA LEU A 68 29.39 -14.62 2.98
C LEU A 68 29.86 -15.55 4.12
N VAL A 69 30.67 -16.57 3.81
CA VAL A 69 31.27 -17.46 4.82
C VAL A 69 32.18 -16.69 5.77
N LEU A 70 33.01 -15.78 5.25
CA LEU A 70 33.87 -14.92 6.06
C LEU A 70 33.05 -14.01 6.97
N SER A 71 32.01 -13.37 6.44
CA SER A 71 31.12 -12.48 7.19
C SER A 71 30.36 -13.22 8.28
N ARG A 72 29.87 -14.44 8.00
CA ARG A 72 29.25 -15.32 9.01
C ARG A 72 30.21 -15.64 10.15
N ASN A 73 31.47 -15.94 9.86
CA ASN A 73 32.46 -16.24 10.89
C ASN A 73 32.80 -15.01 11.75
N GLN A 74 32.88 -13.83 11.13
CA GLN A 74 33.06 -12.55 11.84
C GLN A 74 31.86 -12.23 12.74
N LEU A 75 30.63 -12.52 12.28
CA LEU A 75 29.41 -12.34 13.07
C LEU A 75 29.44 -13.23 14.32
N LEU A 76 29.75 -14.52 14.16
CA LEU A 76 29.86 -15.47 15.27
C LEU A 76 30.94 -15.06 16.30
N GLN A 77 32.09 -14.56 15.84
CA GLN A 77 33.13 -14.03 16.72
C GLN A 77 32.67 -12.77 17.47
N THR A 78 31.92 -11.90 16.81
CA THR A 78 31.39 -10.67 17.42
C THR A 78 30.32 -10.97 18.46
N ILE A 79 29.40 -11.89 18.17
CA ILE A 79 28.39 -12.37 19.13
C ILE A 79 29.08 -12.98 20.36
N SER A 80 30.17 -13.72 20.16
CA SER A 80 30.94 -14.33 21.24
C SER A 80 31.74 -13.31 22.08
N SER A 81 32.05 -12.14 21.53
CA SER A 81 32.85 -11.09 22.19
C SER A 81 32.03 -9.91 22.72
N GLY A 82 30.71 -9.85 22.45
CA GLY A 82 29.76 -8.92 23.07
C GLY A 82 29.77 -7.48 22.52
N GLY A 83 30.37 -7.23 21.36
CA GLY A 83 30.48 -5.88 20.78
C GLY A 83 29.34 -5.52 19.81
N LEU A 84 28.29 -4.84 20.28
CA LEU A 84 27.15 -4.42 19.42
C LEU A 84 27.55 -3.62 18.17
N LYS A 85 28.46 -2.65 18.29
CA LYS A 85 28.90 -1.81 17.15
C LYS A 85 29.65 -2.60 16.07
N SER A 86 30.34 -3.67 16.46
CA SER A 86 31.01 -4.54 15.50
C SER A 86 30.01 -5.47 14.81
N ALA A 87 28.85 -5.72 15.41
CA ALA A 87 27.79 -6.55 14.83
C ALA A 87 27.03 -5.79 13.75
N GLU A 88 26.75 -4.50 13.94
CA GLU A 88 26.13 -3.63 12.93
C GLU A 88 26.97 -3.55 11.64
N ALA A 89 28.29 -3.35 11.77
CA ALA A 89 29.19 -3.30 10.61
C ALA A 89 29.26 -4.64 9.85
N VAL A 90 29.20 -5.77 10.56
CA VAL A 90 29.13 -7.10 9.93
C VAL A 90 27.77 -7.31 9.27
N GLY A 91 26.68 -6.83 9.89
CA GLY A 91 25.33 -6.84 9.32
C GLY A 91 25.29 -6.12 7.97
N GLN A 92 25.75 -4.87 7.91
CA GLN A 92 25.81 -4.09 6.66
C GLN A 92 26.62 -4.79 5.56
N ARG A 93 27.71 -5.48 5.93
CA ARG A 93 28.51 -6.25 4.97
C ARG A 93 27.77 -7.49 4.46
N ILE A 94 27.04 -8.19 5.33
CA ILE A 94 26.18 -9.30 4.93
C ILE A 94 25.09 -8.78 3.98
N ASP A 95 24.46 -7.65 4.28
CA ASP A 95 23.41 -7.06 3.43
C ASP A 95 23.94 -6.77 2.01
N LEU A 96 25.10 -6.14 1.89
CA LEU A 96 25.78 -5.91 0.60
C LEU A 96 26.06 -7.22 -0.15
N ILE A 97 26.69 -8.21 0.49
CA ILE A 97 27.03 -9.48 -0.14
C ILE A 97 25.76 -10.23 -0.56
N THR A 98 24.71 -10.20 0.25
CA THR A 98 23.43 -10.86 -0.08
C THR A 98 22.72 -10.18 -1.24
N SER A 99 22.82 -8.85 -1.35
CA SER A 99 22.28 -8.08 -2.49
C SER A 99 23.02 -8.41 -3.79
N GLU A 100 24.36 -8.45 -3.76
CA GLU A 100 25.19 -8.84 -4.90
C GLU A 100 24.97 -10.31 -5.30
N LEU A 101 24.81 -11.20 -4.32
CA LEU A 101 24.51 -12.61 -4.56
C LEU A 101 23.14 -12.76 -5.22
N GLN A 102 22.15 -12.00 -4.77
CA GLN A 102 20.83 -11.98 -5.37
C GLN A 102 20.92 -11.49 -6.82
N GLU A 103 21.58 -10.37 -7.09
CA GLU A 103 21.77 -9.85 -8.45
C GLU A 103 22.43 -10.88 -9.38
N ALA A 104 23.51 -11.53 -8.92
CA ALA A 104 24.19 -12.57 -9.68
C ALA A 104 23.30 -13.80 -9.93
N ILE A 105 22.49 -14.23 -8.95
CA ILE A 105 21.51 -15.30 -9.16
C ILE A 105 20.44 -14.86 -10.16
N MET A 106 20.00 -13.61 -10.10
CA MET A 106 18.98 -13.08 -11.01
C MET A 106 19.42 -13.16 -12.47
N LEU A 107 20.69 -12.83 -12.76
CA LEU A 107 21.27 -12.96 -14.11
C LEU A 107 21.21 -14.40 -14.66
N THR A 108 21.18 -15.43 -13.80
CA THR A 108 21.01 -16.82 -14.28
C THR A 108 19.62 -17.09 -14.84
N ARG A 109 18.60 -16.32 -14.42
CA ARG A 109 17.19 -16.54 -14.77
C ARG A 109 16.68 -15.57 -15.84
N MET A 110 17.44 -14.53 -16.12
CA MET A 110 17.11 -13.53 -17.12
C MET A 110 16.95 -14.15 -18.50
N GLN A 111 15.97 -13.64 -19.25
CA GLN A 111 15.77 -13.95 -20.65
C GLN A 111 15.52 -12.66 -21.43
N PRO A 112 15.89 -12.60 -22.72
CA PRO A 112 15.60 -11.44 -23.54
C PRO A 112 14.09 -11.31 -23.78
N ILE A 113 13.55 -10.10 -23.60
CA ILE A 113 12.14 -9.79 -23.85
C ILE A 113 11.75 -9.96 -25.33
N GLY A 114 12.73 -10.01 -26.24
CA GLY A 114 12.55 -10.24 -27.67
C GLY A 114 11.68 -11.45 -28.03
N ASN A 115 11.64 -12.47 -27.17
CA ASN A 115 10.76 -13.65 -27.35
C ASN A 115 9.27 -13.29 -27.37
N VAL A 116 8.87 -12.28 -26.58
CA VAL A 116 7.49 -11.75 -26.58
C VAL A 116 7.30 -10.85 -27.79
N PHE A 117 8.26 -9.96 -28.04
CA PHE A 117 8.18 -8.98 -29.13
C PHE A 117 8.15 -9.62 -30.52
N GLY A 118 8.72 -10.82 -30.68
CA GLY A 118 8.73 -11.56 -31.94
C GLY A 118 7.34 -11.92 -32.48
N LYS A 119 6.30 -11.94 -31.63
CA LYS A 119 4.92 -12.24 -32.04
C LYS A 119 4.18 -11.02 -32.60
N PHE A 120 4.53 -9.81 -32.18
CA PHE A 120 3.79 -8.60 -32.50
C PHE A 120 3.78 -8.20 -33.98
N PRO A 121 4.87 -8.34 -34.77
CA PRO A 121 4.83 -8.00 -36.20
C PRO A 121 3.75 -8.76 -36.98
N ARG A 122 3.48 -10.02 -36.60
CA ARG A 122 2.41 -10.81 -37.22
C ARG A 122 1.03 -10.33 -36.77
N ILE A 123 0.84 -10.14 -35.46
CA ILE A 123 -0.44 -9.69 -34.89
C ILE A 123 -0.85 -8.33 -35.46
N VAL A 124 0.08 -7.36 -35.50
CA VAL A 124 -0.18 -6.02 -36.04
C VAL A 124 -0.51 -6.09 -37.54
N ARG A 125 0.21 -6.91 -38.33
CA ARG A 125 -0.07 -7.08 -39.76
C ARG A 125 -1.45 -7.69 -40.02
N ASP A 126 -1.80 -8.75 -39.29
CA ASP A 126 -3.08 -9.45 -39.44
C ASP A 126 -4.24 -8.50 -39.06
N LEU A 127 -4.09 -7.74 -37.97
CA LEU A 127 -5.10 -6.78 -37.51
C LEU A 127 -5.22 -5.55 -38.42
N ALA A 128 -4.10 -5.03 -38.91
CA ALA A 128 -4.07 -3.94 -39.88
C ALA A 128 -4.79 -4.32 -41.18
N ALA A 129 -4.58 -5.56 -41.66
CA ALA A 129 -5.28 -6.08 -42.83
C ALA A 129 -6.79 -6.26 -42.58
N GLN A 130 -7.18 -6.75 -41.40
CA GLN A 130 -8.59 -6.94 -41.03
C GLN A 130 -9.34 -5.60 -40.92
N LEU A 131 -8.69 -4.55 -40.39
CA LEU A 131 -9.28 -3.23 -40.19
C LEU A 131 -9.09 -2.28 -41.37
N GLY A 132 -8.35 -2.68 -42.41
CA GLY A 132 -8.05 -1.85 -43.58
C GLY A 132 -7.11 -0.67 -43.30
N LYS A 133 -6.22 -0.80 -42.30
CA LYS A 133 -5.27 0.25 -41.89
C LYS A 133 -3.86 -0.05 -42.42
N GLN A 134 -3.05 0.99 -42.61
CA GLN A 134 -1.62 0.85 -42.94
C GLN A 134 -0.78 1.27 -41.74
N ILE A 135 0.05 0.37 -41.23
CA ILE A 135 0.79 0.56 -39.97
C ILE A 135 2.22 0.08 -40.13
N ASP A 136 3.16 0.91 -39.69
CA ASP A 136 4.56 0.56 -39.51
C ASP A 136 4.86 0.30 -38.02
N LEU A 137 5.41 -0.87 -37.71
CA LEU A 137 5.75 -1.28 -36.36
C LEU A 137 7.27 -1.29 -36.19
N SER A 138 7.77 -0.37 -35.35
CA SER A 138 9.19 -0.31 -34.98
C SER A 138 9.39 -0.90 -33.58
N ILE A 139 10.34 -1.83 -33.44
CA ILE A 139 10.64 -2.50 -32.17
C ILE A 139 12.12 -2.31 -31.82
N PHE A 140 12.38 -1.74 -30.64
CA PHE A 140 13.70 -1.48 -30.09
C PHE A 140 13.90 -2.21 -28.75
N GLY A 141 15.14 -2.57 -28.40
CA GLY A 141 15.46 -3.20 -27.11
C GLY A 141 15.02 -4.66 -26.99
N LYS A 142 15.13 -5.45 -28.05
CA LYS A 142 14.76 -6.89 -28.01
C LYS A 142 15.68 -7.71 -27.11
N GLU A 143 16.90 -7.22 -26.94
CA GLU A 143 17.98 -7.77 -26.14
C GLU A 143 17.83 -7.47 -24.64
N VAL A 144 16.91 -6.59 -24.24
CA VAL A 144 16.69 -6.25 -22.84
C VAL A 144 16.29 -7.49 -22.06
N GLU A 145 17.07 -7.75 -21.01
CA GLU A 145 16.94 -8.91 -20.15
C GLU A 145 15.90 -8.65 -19.04
N LEU A 146 15.00 -9.61 -18.86
CA LEU A 146 13.94 -9.59 -17.85
C LEU A 146 13.75 -11.00 -17.25
N ASP A 147 13.26 -11.06 -16.02
CA ASP A 147 12.97 -12.33 -15.36
C ASP A 147 11.95 -13.17 -16.15
N LYS A 148 12.24 -14.47 -16.32
CA LYS A 148 11.38 -15.41 -17.06
C LYS A 148 9.92 -15.40 -16.60
N THR A 149 9.66 -15.35 -15.29
CA THR A 149 8.27 -15.33 -14.80
C THR A 149 7.57 -14.02 -15.12
N ILE A 150 8.29 -12.89 -15.12
CA ILE A 150 7.73 -11.62 -15.57
C ILE A 150 7.42 -11.69 -17.07
N ILE A 151 8.33 -12.22 -17.90
CA ILE A 151 8.12 -12.39 -19.35
C ILE A 151 6.87 -13.22 -19.66
N GLU A 152 6.68 -14.33 -18.96
CA GLU A 152 5.50 -15.19 -19.11
C GLU A 152 4.21 -14.47 -18.69
N ALA A 153 4.26 -13.62 -17.67
CA ALA A 153 3.10 -12.90 -17.15
C ALA A 153 2.70 -11.66 -17.97
N ILE A 154 3.66 -10.93 -18.56
CA ILE A 154 3.39 -9.69 -19.31
C ILE A 154 2.97 -9.91 -20.76
N GLY A 155 3.15 -11.12 -21.30
CA GLY A 155 2.89 -11.41 -22.72
C GLY A 155 1.45 -11.10 -23.17
N ASP A 156 0.46 -11.51 -22.37
CA ASP A 156 -0.96 -11.27 -22.67
C ASP A 156 -1.34 -9.77 -22.49
N PRO A 157 -0.99 -9.10 -21.36
CA PRO A 157 -1.19 -7.65 -21.19
C PRO A 157 -0.60 -6.80 -22.32
N LEU A 158 0.66 -7.06 -22.72
CA LEU A 158 1.30 -6.30 -23.81
C LEU A 158 0.61 -6.55 -25.16
N THR A 159 0.17 -7.78 -25.42
CA THR A 159 -0.61 -8.09 -26.64
C THR A 159 -1.89 -7.26 -26.70
N HIS A 160 -2.54 -7.08 -25.55
CA HIS A 160 -3.76 -6.27 -25.47
C HIS A 160 -3.48 -4.78 -25.71
N LEU A 161 -2.43 -4.21 -25.10
CA LEU A 161 -2.05 -2.82 -25.31
C LEU A 161 -1.69 -2.52 -26.78
N VAL A 162 -0.89 -3.39 -27.40
CA VAL A 162 -0.54 -3.27 -28.83
C VAL A 162 -1.78 -3.38 -29.72
N ARG A 163 -2.73 -4.26 -29.38
CA ARG A 163 -4.01 -4.36 -30.09
C ARG A 163 -4.80 -3.06 -29.97
N ASN A 164 -4.90 -2.48 -28.79
CA ASN A 164 -5.65 -1.22 -28.57
C ASN A 164 -5.03 -0.06 -29.36
N ALA A 165 -3.70 0.03 -29.41
CA ALA A 165 -3.01 1.01 -30.23
C ALA A 165 -3.37 0.86 -31.72
N VAL A 166 -3.48 -0.37 -32.24
CA VAL A 166 -3.85 -0.63 -33.64
C VAL A 166 -5.34 -0.45 -33.92
N ASP A 167 -6.22 -0.92 -33.03
CA ASP A 167 -7.67 -0.96 -33.24
C ASP A 167 -8.32 0.42 -32.98
N HIS A 168 -7.96 1.05 -31.87
CA HIS A 168 -8.55 2.33 -31.45
C HIS A 168 -7.60 3.51 -31.62
N GLY A 169 -6.29 3.32 -31.44
CA GLY A 169 -5.30 4.39 -31.58
C GLY A 169 -5.16 4.86 -33.02
N ILE A 170 -4.74 3.96 -33.91
CA ILE A 170 -4.46 4.30 -35.32
C ILE A 170 -5.75 4.50 -36.11
N GLU A 171 -5.83 5.63 -36.79
CA GLU A 171 -6.96 6.04 -37.63
C GLU A 171 -6.87 5.43 -39.04
N PRO A 172 -7.99 5.25 -39.76
CA PRO A 172 -7.97 4.79 -41.14
C PRO A 172 -7.31 5.82 -42.09
N PRO A 173 -6.72 5.40 -43.22
CA PRO A 173 -5.94 6.26 -44.11
C PRO A 173 -6.70 7.51 -44.59
N GLU A 174 -8.01 7.39 -44.83
CA GLU A 174 -8.86 8.50 -45.25
C GLU A 174 -8.94 9.60 -44.19
N LEU A 175 -9.10 9.22 -42.92
CA LEU A 175 -9.17 10.15 -41.80
C LEU A 175 -7.80 10.78 -41.51
N ARG A 176 -6.71 10.00 -41.66
CA ARG A 176 -5.34 10.51 -41.50
C ARG A 176 -5.01 11.59 -42.53
N ARG A 177 -5.39 11.41 -43.80
CA ARG A 177 -5.26 12.44 -44.85
C ARG A 177 -6.02 13.72 -44.50
N GLN A 178 -7.23 13.59 -43.95
CA GLN A 178 -8.03 14.76 -43.54
C GLN A 178 -7.40 15.52 -42.37
N ARG A 179 -6.66 14.82 -41.50
CA ARG A 179 -5.95 15.38 -40.34
C ARG A 179 -4.49 15.73 -40.63
N GLU A 180 -4.10 15.81 -41.90
CA GLU A 180 -2.74 16.14 -42.36
C GLU A 180 -1.63 15.20 -41.81
N LYS A 181 -2.00 13.97 -41.47
CA LYS A 181 -1.08 12.93 -41.00
C LYS A 181 -0.60 12.03 -42.13
N PRO A 182 0.58 11.39 -41.99
CA PRO A 182 1.02 10.33 -42.91
C PRO A 182 -0.03 9.21 -43.03
N GLU A 183 -0.23 8.68 -44.24
CA GLU A 183 -1.19 7.60 -44.48
C GLU A 183 -0.87 6.32 -43.71
N VAL A 184 0.42 6.05 -43.53
CA VAL A 184 0.94 4.95 -42.73
C VAL A 184 1.04 5.44 -41.28
N GLY A 185 0.30 4.81 -40.37
CA GLY A 185 0.42 5.05 -38.93
C GLY A 185 1.68 4.42 -38.35
N SER A 186 2.21 4.99 -37.27
CA SER A 186 3.40 4.49 -36.60
C SER A 186 3.04 3.93 -35.23
N VAL A 187 3.52 2.72 -34.94
CA VAL A 187 3.52 2.15 -33.59
C VAL A 187 4.96 1.81 -33.23
N VAL A 188 5.43 2.33 -32.11
CA VAL A 188 6.79 2.14 -31.62
C VAL A 188 6.74 1.40 -30.28
N LEU A 189 7.48 0.29 -30.21
CA LEU A 189 7.66 -0.50 -29.00
C LEU A 189 9.13 -0.40 -28.58
N ARG A 190 9.40 0.12 -27.38
CA ARG A 190 10.76 0.23 -26.82
C ARG A 190 10.83 -0.53 -25.51
N ALA A 191 11.97 -1.16 -25.26
CA ALA A 191 12.35 -1.63 -23.94
C ALA A 191 13.75 -1.12 -23.61
N PHE A 192 13.99 -0.71 -22.37
CA PHE A 192 15.31 -0.32 -21.88
C PHE A 192 15.38 -0.43 -20.35
N HIS A 193 16.61 -0.44 -19.81
CA HIS A 193 16.85 -0.39 -18.38
C HIS A 193 16.96 1.07 -17.91
N GLU A 194 16.25 1.43 -16.86
CA GLU A 194 16.31 2.75 -16.22
C GLU A 194 16.22 2.59 -14.70
N ALA A 195 17.18 3.15 -13.95
CA ALA A 195 17.18 3.17 -12.48
C ALA A 195 16.91 1.80 -11.79
N GLY A 196 17.44 0.70 -12.35
CA GLY A 196 17.23 -0.66 -11.79
C GLY A 196 15.85 -1.26 -12.10
N GLN A 197 15.10 -0.64 -13.00
CA GLN A 197 13.83 -1.13 -13.53
C GLN A 197 13.95 -1.38 -15.04
N VAL A 198 13.07 -2.23 -15.57
CA VAL A 198 12.84 -2.37 -17.00
C VAL A 198 11.66 -1.51 -17.38
N VAL A 199 11.89 -0.56 -18.27
CA VAL A 199 10.85 0.30 -18.83
C VAL A 199 10.47 -0.23 -20.20
N ILE A 200 9.17 -0.45 -20.40
CA ILE A 200 8.58 -0.84 -21.69
C ILE A 200 7.65 0.29 -22.12
N GLU A 201 7.91 0.88 -23.28
CA GLU A 201 7.10 1.95 -23.84
C GLU A 201 6.39 1.48 -25.11
N ILE A 202 5.11 1.80 -25.21
CA ILE A 202 4.27 1.61 -26.39
C ILE A 202 3.76 2.98 -26.81
N GLU A 203 4.20 3.46 -27.96
CA GLU A 203 3.86 4.77 -28.50
C GLU A 203 3.14 4.60 -29.85
N ASP A 204 2.04 5.31 -30.03
CA ASP A 204 1.33 5.41 -31.31
C ASP A 204 1.14 6.87 -31.72
N ASP A 205 1.06 7.14 -33.03
CA ASP A 205 0.81 8.48 -33.59
C ASP A 205 -0.68 8.72 -33.94
N GLY A 206 -1.56 7.99 -33.25
CA GLY A 206 -2.98 7.88 -33.52
C GLY A 206 -3.81 9.09 -33.11
N ALA A 207 -5.11 8.87 -32.95
CA ALA A 207 -6.06 9.92 -32.58
C ALA A 207 -5.80 10.52 -31.19
N GLY A 208 -5.04 9.83 -30.33
CA GLY A 208 -4.88 10.18 -28.92
C GLY A 208 -6.17 9.92 -28.12
N LEU A 209 -6.08 10.16 -26.82
CA LEU A 209 -7.18 10.09 -25.88
C LEU A 209 -7.67 11.51 -25.57
N ASP A 210 -8.99 11.67 -25.50
CA ASP A 210 -9.64 12.92 -25.11
C ASP A 210 -10.06 12.79 -23.64
N SER A 211 -9.42 13.56 -22.75
CA SER A 211 -9.62 13.51 -21.30
C SER A 211 -11.06 13.87 -20.91
N GLU A 212 -11.69 14.81 -21.62
CA GLU A 212 -13.07 15.23 -21.34
C GLU A 212 -14.07 14.17 -21.83
N GLN A 213 -13.82 13.54 -22.98
CA GLN A 213 -14.66 12.43 -23.43
C GLN A 213 -14.60 11.25 -22.47
N LEU A 214 -13.40 10.85 -22.01
CA LEU A 214 -13.24 9.78 -21.03
C LEU A 214 -13.98 10.09 -19.73
N ALA A 215 -13.84 11.32 -19.22
CA ALA A 215 -14.55 11.73 -18.01
C ALA A 215 -16.07 11.74 -18.21
N SER A 216 -16.56 12.21 -19.36
CA SER A 216 -17.99 12.20 -19.67
C SER A 216 -18.56 10.78 -19.79
N LEU A 217 -17.78 9.84 -20.32
CA LEU A 217 -18.16 8.44 -20.44
C LEU A 217 -18.20 7.76 -19.07
N ALA A 218 -17.18 8.00 -18.23
CA ALA A 218 -17.14 7.51 -16.86
C ALA A 218 -18.30 8.03 -16.02
N LEU A 219 -18.69 9.31 -16.21
CA LEU A 219 -19.84 9.92 -15.56
C LEU A 219 -21.17 9.29 -16.02
N ARG A 220 -21.33 9.02 -17.33
CA ARG A 220 -22.51 8.32 -17.87
C ARG A 220 -22.62 6.88 -17.36
N GLN A 221 -21.48 6.22 -17.16
CA GLN A 221 -21.42 4.86 -16.60
C GLN A 221 -21.57 4.84 -15.08
N GLY A 222 -21.70 5.99 -14.41
CA GLY A 222 -21.86 6.09 -12.96
C GLY A 222 -20.60 5.75 -12.16
N LEU A 223 -19.42 5.74 -12.80
CA LEU A 223 -18.15 5.39 -12.17
C LEU A 223 -17.54 6.57 -11.40
N VAL A 224 -17.90 7.81 -11.75
CA VAL A 224 -17.43 9.06 -11.13
C VAL A 224 -18.54 10.10 -11.07
N THR A 225 -18.48 11.00 -10.08
CA THR A 225 -19.44 12.10 -9.94
C THR A 225 -19.00 13.36 -10.71
N ALA A 226 -19.95 14.26 -10.99
CA ALA A 226 -19.66 15.52 -11.66
C ALA A 226 -18.68 16.40 -10.87
N GLU A 227 -18.77 16.40 -9.53
CA GLU A 227 -17.87 17.14 -8.64
C GLU A 227 -16.44 16.57 -8.69
N GLN A 228 -16.30 15.24 -8.70
CA GLN A 228 -15.00 14.57 -8.82
C GLN A 228 -14.30 14.95 -10.12
N VAL A 229 -15.01 14.86 -11.25
CA VAL A 229 -14.47 15.21 -12.58
C VAL A 229 -13.98 16.66 -12.65
N GLN A 230 -14.67 17.58 -11.96
CA GLN A 230 -14.31 19.00 -11.97
C GLN A 230 -13.02 19.30 -11.17
N SER A 231 -12.69 18.46 -10.19
CA SER A 231 -11.45 18.56 -9.41
C SER A 231 -10.24 17.86 -10.03
N MET A 232 -10.47 16.99 -11.03
CA MET A 232 -9.42 16.18 -11.66
C MET A 232 -8.60 16.96 -12.68
N SER A 233 -7.29 16.77 -12.63
CA SER A 233 -6.35 17.12 -13.69
C SER A 233 -6.53 16.25 -14.94
N ASP A 234 -6.01 16.68 -16.09
CA ASP A 234 -6.07 15.88 -17.32
C ASP A 234 -5.44 14.49 -17.17
N LYS A 235 -4.35 14.39 -16.39
CA LYS A 235 -3.70 13.11 -16.10
C LYS A 235 -4.61 12.17 -15.30
N GLU A 236 -5.33 12.69 -14.31
CA GLU A 236 -6.29 11.91 -13.51
C GLU A 236 -7.49 11.49 -14.34
N LYS A 237 -7.99 12.36 -15.22
CA LYS A 237 -9.06 12.03 -16.17
C LYS A 237 -8.64 10.92 -17.15
N MET A 238 -7.40 10.91 -17.62
CA MET A 238 -6.86 9.82 -18.47
C MET A 238 -6.78 8.49 -17.71
N ASN A 239 -6.40 8.52 -16.43
CA ASN A 239 -6.32 7.32 -15.59
C ASN A 239 -7.67 6.65 -15.33
N LEU A 240 -8.80 7.31 -15.61
CA LEU A 240 -10.14 6.72 -15.52
C LEU A 240 -10.31 5.50 -16.43
N ILE A 241 -9.51 5.38 -17.50
CA ILE A 241 -9.54 4.21 -18.40
C ILE A 241 -9.25 2.89 -17.66
N PHE A 242 -8.56 2.95 -16.52
CA PHE A 242 -8.23 1.79 -15.71
C PHE A 242 -9.29 1.44 -14.65
N LEU A 243 -10.38 2.19 -14.56
CA LEU A 243 -11.44 1.89 -13.60
C LEU A 243 -12.12 0.56 -13.96
N PRO A 244 -12.39 -0.30 -12.96
CA PRO A 244 -13.16 -1.52 -13.18
C PRO A 244 -14.52 -1.21 -13.81
N GLY A 245 -14.87 -1.95 -14.86
CA GLY A 245 -16.12 -1.72 -15.59
C GLY A 245 -16.11 -0.55 -16.57
N PHE A 246 -15.03 0.23 -16.65
CA PHE A 246 -14.87 1.23 -17.71
C PHE A 246 -14.70 0.51 -19.05
N SER A 247 -15.59 0.83 -20.00
CA SER A 247 -15.48 0.33 -21.37
C SER A 247 -15.77 1.45 -22.36
N SER A 248 -14.89 1.59 -23.35
CA SER A 248 -15.05 2.54 -24.45
C SER A 248 -15.92 2.02 -25.61
N ALA A 249 -16.37 0.76 -25.54
CA ALA A 249 -17.11 0.13 -26.63
C ALA A 249 -18.62 0.10 -26.34
N ASP A 250 -19.42 0.70 -27.24
CA ASP A 250 -20.90 0.57 -27.25
C ASP A 250 -21.38 -0.87 -27.58
N THR A 251 -20.48 -1.72 -28.07
CA THR A 251 -20.74 -3.14 -28.39
C THR A 251 -19.58 -4.01 -27.92
N VAL A 252 -19.87 -5.04 -27.12
CA VAL A 252 -18.91 -6.09 -26.76
C VAL A 252 -18.48 -6.82 -28.03
N THR A 253 -17.24 -6.65 -28.47
CA THR A 253 -16.71 -7.37 -29.63
C THR A 253 -16.33 -8.80 -29.23
N ASP A 254 -16.95 -9.78 -29.89
CA ASP A 254 -16.88 -11.23 -29.61
C ASP A 254 -15.51 -11.91 -29.83
N VAL A 255 -14.40 -11.17 -29.94
CA VAL A 255 -13.11 -11.73 -30.44
C VAL A 255 -12.14 -12.15 -29.33
N SER A 256 -12.51 -12.07 -28.06
CA SER A 256 -11.76 -12.75 -26.99
C SER A 256 -12.67 -13.08 -25.82
N GLY A 257 -13.05 -14.35 -25.71
CA GLY A 257 -13.93 -14.90 -24.67
C GLY A 257 -13.38 -14.86 -23.23
N ARG A 258 -12.73 -13.76 -22.83
CA ARG A 258 -12.30 -13.47 -21.45
C ARG A 258 -12.48 -12.02 -21.01
N GLY A 259 -13.00 -11.11 -21.84
CA GLY A 259 -13.35 -9.75 -21.40
C GLY A 259 -12.21 -9.01 -20.70
N VAL A 260 -11.06 -8.88 -21.36
CA VAL A 260 -9.89 -8.21 -20.77
C VAL A 260 -10.04 -6.70 -21.00
N GLY A 261 -10.46 -5.98 -19.97
CA GLY A 261 -10.45 -4.52 -19.94
C GLY A 261 -9.09 -3.97 -19.53
N MET A 262 -8.95 -2.64 -19.55
CA MET A 262 -7.71 -1.98 -19.13
C MET A 262 -7.47 -2.08 -17.62
N ASP A 263 -8.52 -2.31 -16.84
CA ASP A 263 -8.49 -2.69 -15.43
C ASP A 263 -7.72 -4.00 -15.19
N VAL A 264 -7.96 -5.04 -16.01
CA VAL A 264 -7.27 -6.33 -15.90
C VAL A 264 -5.79 -6.19 -16.23
N VAL A 265 -5.46 -5.36 -17.23
CA VAL A 265 -4.07 -5.07 -17.59
C VAL A 265 -3.35 -4.36 -16.44
N LYS A 266 -3.96 -3.32 -15.85
CA LYS A 266 -3.38 -2.63 -14.69
C LYS A 266 -3.19 -3.56 -13.50
N SER A 267 -4.21 -4.34 -13.13
CA SER A 267 -4.13 -5.30 -12.02
C SER A 267 -3.03 -6.34 -12.23
N ASN A 268 -2.81 -6.81 -13.46
CA ASN A 268 -1.72 -7.76 -13.75
C ASN A 268 -0.33 -7.12 -13.56
N PHE A 269 -0.15 -5.86 -13.96
CA PHE A 269 1.12 -5.15 -13.74
C PHE A 269 1.34 -4.81 -12.26
N ASP A 270 0.30 -4.38 -11.54
CA ASP A 270 0.37 -4.10 -10.09
C ASP A 270 0.77 -5.36 -9.31
N LYS A 271 0.23 -6.54 -9.68
CA LYS A 271 0.61 -7.84 -9.08
C LYS A 271 2.07 -8.22 -9.32
N LEU A 272 2.68 -7.73 -10.38
CA LEU A 272 4.10 -7.92 -10.68
C LEU A 272 4.98 -6.88 -9.99
N GLY A 273 4.41 -6.00 -9.17
CA GLY A 273 5.11 -4.86 -8.57
C GLY A 273 5.49 -3.79 -9.59
N GLY A 274 4.83 -3.79 -10.75
CA GLY A 274 5.06 -2.82 -11.81
C GLY A 274 4.13 -1.61 -11.69
N GLN A 275 4.45 -0.56 -12.43
CA GLN A 275 3.63 0.65 -12.56
C GLN A 275 3.33 0.89 -14.04
N ILE A 276 2.13 1.39 -14.32
CA ILE A 276 1.70 1.78 -15.67
C ILE A 276 1.28 3.26 -15.66
N ASP A 277 1.85 4.02 -16.58
CA ASP A 277 1.53 5.43 -16.81
C ASP A 277 1.07 5.60 -18.27
N ILE A 278 0.08 6.47 -18.48
CA ILE A 278 -0.39 6.84 -19.81
C ILE A 278 -0.18 8.34 -19.99
N THR A 279 0.36 8.71 -21.14
CA THR A 279 0.45 10.09 -21.62
C THR A 279 -0.15 10.13 -23.02
N SER A 280 -1.08 11.05 -23.26
CA SER A 280 -1.78 11.12 -24.54
C SER A 280 -2.14 12.56 -24.87
N GLU A 281 -2.13 12.89 -26.15
CA GLU A 281 -2.60 14.20 -26.63
C GLU A 281 -3.47 13.99 -27.86
N THR A 282 -4.66 14.59 -27.84
CA THR A 282 -5.63 14.46 -28.93
C THR A 282 -5.02 14.94 -30.26
N GLY A 283 -5.05 14.07 -31.25
CA GLY A 283 -4.47 14.31 -32.57
C GLY A 283 -2.97 14.04 -32.68
N LYS A 284 -2.23 13.79 -31.59
CA LYS A 284 -0.81 13.43 -31.66
C LYS A 284 -0.53 11.96 -31.36
N GLY A 285 -1.40 11.32 -30.58
CA GLY A 285 -1.32 9.89 -30.29
C GLY A 285 -1.21 9.60 -28.79
N THR A 286 -0.84 8.36 -28.46
CA THR A 286 -0.77 7.88 -27.07
C THR A 286 0.56 7.18 -26.81
N ALA A 287 1.14 7.44 -25.65
CA ALA A 287 2.32 6.77 -25.14
C ALA A 287 2.02 6.14 -23.77
N ILE A 288 2.19 4.83 -23.68
CA ILE A 288 1.99 4.02 -22.48
C ILE A 288 3.37 3.57 -22.01
N SER A 289 3.73 3.92 -20.78
CA SER A 289 4.99 3.54 -20.15
C SER A 289 4.73 2.56 -19.02
N ILE A 290 5.42 1.43 -19.04
CA ILE A 290 5.30 0.36 -18.05
C ILE A 290 6.65 0.19 -17.39
N LYS A 291 6.71 0.33 -16.07
CA LYS A 291 7.92 0.14 -15.28
C LYS A 291 7.80 -1.17 -14.51
N LEU A 292 8.77 -2.07 -14.71
CA LEU A 292 8.80 -3.38 -14.08
C LEU A 292 10.06 -3.52 -13.22
N PRO A 293 9.98 -4.09 -12.02
CA PRO A 293 11.16 -4.45 -11.26
C PRO A 293 11.94 -5.56 -11.98
N LEU A 294 13.26 -5.55 -11.84
CA LEU A 294 14.14 -6.57 -12.41
C LEU A 294 14.02 -7.95 -11.71
N THR A 295 13.46 -8.00 -10.50
CA THR A 295 13.52 -9.16 -9.60
C THR A 295 12.17 -9.55 -9.02
N LEU A 296 12.11 -10.71 -8.33
CA LEU A 296 11.02 -10.99 -7.39
C LEU A 296 10.95 -9.81 -6.41
N ALA A 297 9.81 -9.12 -6.42
CA ALA A 297 9.66 -7.88 -5.68
C ALA A 297 9.92 -8.11 -4.18
N ILE A 298 11.01 -7.52 -3.68
CA ILE A 298 11.14 -7.23 -2.26
C ILE A 298 10.21 -6.04 -2.03
N ILE A 299 9.17 -6.26 -1.24
CA ILE A 299 8.23 -5.19 -0.91
C ILE A 299 8.26 -4.94 0.60
N PRO A 300 8.22 -3.67 1.03
CA PRO A 300 8.04 -3.37 2.44
C PRO A 300 6.60 -3.73 2.82
N CYS A 301 6.46 -4.53 3.88
CA CYS A 301 5.17 -4.97 4.40
C CYS A 301 5.05 -4.67 5.88
N GLN A 302 3.85 -4.28 6.29
CA GLN A 302 3.45 -4.26 7.68
C GLN A 302 3.10 -5.68 8.12
N VAL A 303 3.84 -6.21 9.09
CA VAL A 303 3.55 -7.53 9.66
C VAL A 303 2.46 -7.38 10.72
N ILE A 304 1.48 -8.29 10.69
CA ILE A 304 0.35 -8.34 11.61
C ILE A 304 0.13 -9.76 12.10
N LEU A 305 -0.46 -9.91 13.29
CA LEU A 305 -0.88 -11.21 13.80
C LEU A 305 -2.39 -11.28 13.94
N THR A 306 -2.93 -12.44 13.64
CA THR A 306 -4.32 -12.80 13.93
C THR A 306 -4.39 -14.29 14.27
N GLU A 307 -4.96 -14.62 15.42
CA GLU A 307 -5.12 -15.98 15.94
C GLU A 307 -3.80 -16.78 16.02
N GLY A 308 -2.69 -16.08 16.29
CA GLY A 308 -1.35 -16.67 16.38
C GLY A 308 -0.63 -16.87 15.04
N GLU A 309 -1.31 -16.62 13.92
CA GLU A 309 -0.74 -16.66 12.58
C GLU A 309 -0.26 -15.28 12.16
N ARG A 310 0.82 -15.25 11.36
CA ARG A 310 1.40 -14.01 10.82
C ARG A 310 0.93 -13.75 9.40
N TYR A 311 0.53 -12.52 9.16
CA TYR A 311 0.18 -12.01 7.84
C TYR A 311 0.98 -10.75 7.53
N ALA A 312 1.18 -10.47 6.26
CA ALA A 312 1.88 -9.31 5.77
C ALA A 312 0.94 -8.47 4.89
N ILE A 313 0.88 -7.16 5.15
CA ILE A 313 0.14 -6.21 4.32
C ILE A 313 1.17 -5.33 3.59
N PRO A 314 1.15 -5.29 2.24
CA PRO A 314 1.99 -4.35 1.49
C PRO A 314 1.80 -2.91 1.98
N GLN A 315 2.88 -2.20 2.30
CA GLN A 315 2.79 -0.83 2.82
C GLN A 315 2.09 0.12 1.84
N VAL A 316 2.20 -0.13 0.53
CA VAL A 316 1.49 0.64 -0.50
C VAL A 316 -0.03 0.62 -0.35
N ASN A 317 -0.58 -0.39 0.33
CA ASN A 317 -2.01 -0.51 0.60
C ASN A 317 -2.39 -0.01 2.00
N LEU A 318 -1.43 0.46 2.81
CA LEU A 318 -1.64 0.89 4.19
C LEU A 318 -1.68 2.41 4.26
N GLU A 319 -2.81 2.96 4.73
CA GLU A 319 -2.95 4.41 4.92
C GLU A 319 -2.55 4.83 6.34
N GLU A 320 -3.03 4.11 7.36
CA GLU A 320 -2.83 4.47 8.76
C GLU A 320 -3.01 3.26 9.70
N LEU A 321 -2.39 3.31 10.88
CA LEU A 321 -2.58 2.35 11.96
C LEU A 321 -3.36 2.98 13.11
N LEU A 322 -4.54 2.46 13.40
CA LEU A 322 -5.41 2.96 14.45
C LEU A 322 -5.46 1.98 15.63
N ARG A 323 -5.17 2.48 16.83
CA ARG A 323 -5.31 1.73 18.08
C ARG A 323 -6.41 2.35 18.94
N ILE A 324 -7.50 1.62 19.17
CA ILE A 324 -8.62 2.06 20.01
C ILE A 324 -8.51 1.39 21.38
N PRO A 325 -8.24 2.14 22.46
CA PRO A 325 -8.24 1.61 23.82
C PRO A 325 -9.54 0.86 24.16
N ALA A 326 -9.44 -0.21 24.94
CA ALA A 326 -10.56 -1.12 25.22
C ALA A 326 -11.84 -0.44 25.74
N HIS A 327 -11.69 0.65 26.50
CA HIS A 327 -12.80 1.41 27.08
C HIS A 327 -13.55 2.27 26.05
N LEU A 328 -12.87 2.72 24.98
CA LEU A 328 -13.45 3.57 23.92
C LEU A 328 -14.09 2.78 22.79
N VAL A 329 -13.92 1.45 22.74
CA VAL A 329 -14.43 0.59 21.66
C VAL A 329 -15.94 0.73 21.49
N LYS A 330 -16.70 0.80 22.60
CA LYS A 330 -18.16 0.95 22.56
C LYS A 330 -18.63 2.31 22.07
N GLU A 331 -17.81 3.34 22.31
CA GLU A 331 -18.15 4.73 21.98
C GLU A 331 -17.73 5.08 20.55
N ARG A 332 -16.60 4.53 20.09
CA ARG A 332 -16.04 4.80 18.76
C ARG A 332 -16.55 3.91 17.63
N ILE A 333 -17.08 2.72 17.95
CA ILE A 333 -17.59 1.81 16.92
C ILE A 333 -19.10 1.97 16.84
N GLU A 334 -19.52 2.55 15.73
CA GLU A 334 -20.92 2.76 15.38
C GLU A 334 -21.40 1.58 14.52
N ILE A 335 -22.70 1.34 14.50
CA ILE A 335 -23.31 0.33 13.63
C ILE A 335 -24.22 1.06 12.64
N VAL A 336 -23.94 0.86 11.37
CA VAL A 336 -24.69 1.41 10.26
C VAL A 336 -25.27 0.25 9.46
N GLY A 337 -26.58 0.02 9.61
CA GLY A 337 -27.26 -1.15 9.04
C GLY A 337 -26.73 -2.47 9.62
N SER A 338 -26.02 -3.24 8.80
CA SER A 338 -25.33 -4.49 9.20
C SER A 338 -23.80 -4.34 9.29
N ALA A 339 -23.24 -3.18 8.93
CA ALA A 339 -21.81 -2.93 8.94
C ALA A 339 -21.40 -2.22 10.23
N GLU A 340 -20.30 -2.67 10.84
CA GLU A 340 -19.67 -1.99 11.96
C GLU A 340 -18.66 -0.98 11.40
N VAL A 341 -18.74 0.28 11.83
CA VAL A 341 -17.96 1.39 11.26
C VAL A 341 -17.26 2.17 12.37
N VAL A 342 -16.11 2.77 12.08
CA VAL A 342 -15.45 3.77 12.94
C VAL A 342 -15.45 5.12 12.24
N ARG A 343 -15.74 6.18 12.98
CA ARG A 343 -15.62 7.55 12.45
C ARG A 343 -14.16 7.98 12.48
N LEU A 344 -13.54 8.11 11.30
CA LEU A 344 -12.16 8.58 11.14
C LEU A 344 -12.17 9.90 10.36
N ARG A 345 -11.80 11.01 11.02
CA ARG A 345 -11.78 12.37 10.44
C ARG A 345 -13.10 12.76 9.75
N GLY A 346 -14.23 12.44 10.40
CA GLY A 346 -15.58 12.73 9.89
C GLY A 346 -16.10 11.75 8.83
N LYS A 347 -15.29 10.81 8.34
CA LYS A 347 -15.71 9.76 7.41
C LYS A 347 -16.01 8.45 8.14
N LEU A 348 -17.04 7.74 7.70
CA LEU A 348 -17.36 6.39 8.19
C LEU A 348 -16.44 5.37 7.52
N LEU A 349 -15.59 4.74 8.30
CA LEU A 349 -14.69 3.69 7.84
C LEU A 349 -15.27 2.31 8.23
N PRO A 350 -15.67 1.46 7.26
CA PRO A 350 -16.17 0.13 7.56
C PRO A 350 -15.09 -0.76 8.15
N LEU A 351 -15.45 -1.56 9.15
CA LEU A 351 -14.55 -2.46 9.86
C LEU A 351 -14.80 -3.91 9.47
N VAL A 352 -13.71 -4.59 9.10
CA VAL A 352 -13.68 -6.01 8.78
C VAL A 352 -12.72 -6.69 9.73
N ARG A 353 -13.15 -7.78 10.36
CA ARG A 353 -12.25 -8.64 11.14
C ARG A 353 -11.48 -9.56 10.22
N LEU A 354 -10.16 -9.59 10.31
CA LEU A 354 -9.33 -10.44 9.45
C LEU A 354 -9.70 -11.91 9.59
N ALA A 355 -9.90 -12.39 10.82
CA ALA A 355 -10.29 -13.77 11.09
C ALA A 355 -11.62 -14.15 10.40
N ASP A 356 -12.61 -13.26 10.39
CA ASP A 356 -13.90 -13.52 9.75
C ASP A 356 -13.77 -13.55 8.23
N ALA A 357 -12.99 -12.62 7.66
CA ALA A 357 -12.73 -12.57 6.22
C ALA A 357 -11.97 -13.81 5.73
N LEU A 358 -11.05 -14.34 6.54
CA LEU A 358 -10.26 -15.53 6.20
C LEU A 358 -10.91 -16.87 6.62
N GLY A 359 -12.03 -16.82 7.34
CA GLY A 359 -12.71 -18.02 7.86
C GLY A 359 -11.92 -18.75 8.95
N VAL A 360 -11.09 -18.03 9.70
CA VAL A 360 -10.29 -18.56 10.82
C VAL A 360 -11.15 -18.62 12.09
N GLU A 361 -11.06 -19.72 12.84
CA GLU A 361 -11.79 -19.86 14.10
C GLU A 361 -11.22 -18.92 15.16
N ARG A 362 -12.08 -18.03 15.68
CA ARG A 362 -11.67 -17.00 16.62
C ARG A 362 -11.48 -17.57 18.02
N THR A 363 -10.44 -17.12 18.71
CA THR A 363 -10.16 -17.53 20.08
C THR A 363 -9.89 -16.35 21.00
N TYR A 364 -10.04 -16.57 22.30
CA TYR A 364 -9.67 -15.61 23.32
C TYR A 364 -8.99 -16.35 24.48
N THR A 365 -7.98 -15.74 25.08
CA THR A 365 -7.37 -16.25 26.30
C THR A 365 -8.26 -15.87 27.49
N ASP A 366 -8.77 -16.87 28.20
CA ASP A 366 -9.55 -16.65 29.40
C ASP A 366 -8.62 -16.17 30.53
N PRO A 367 -8.85 -14.98 31.10
CA PRO A 367 -7.94 -14.40 32.08
C PRO A 367 -7.93 -15.13 33.43
N ASP A 368 -8.94 -15.96 33.72
CA ASP A 368 -9.01 -16.68 35.00
C ASP A 368 -8.12 -17.93 35.03
N ASP A 369 -7.99 -18.62 33.91
CA ASP A 369 -7.28 -19.91 33.80
C ASP A 369 -6.17 -19.92 32.73
N GLY A 370 -6.03 -18.84 31.96
CA GLY A 370 -5.06 -18.71 30.87
C GLY A 370 -5.36 -19.60 29.66
N SER A 371 -6.50 -20.29 29.63
CA SER A 371 -6.83 -21.22 28.56
C SER A 371 -7.43 -20.49 27.36
N VAL A 372 -7.06 -20.95 26.16
CA VAL A 372 -7.59 -20.44 24.90
C VAL A 372 -8.97 -21.05 24.67
N LYS A 373 -10.01 -20.21 24.56
CA LYS A 373 -11.41 -20.60 24.35
C LYS A 373 -11.94 -19.97 23.06
N ILE A 374 -12.89 -20.64 22.40
CA ILE A 374 -13.50 -20.13 21.16
C ILE A 374 -14.30 -18.85 21.44
N ASP A 375 -14.06 -17.81 20.65
CA ASP A 375 -14.81 -16.56 20.69
C ASP A 375 -16.12 -16.69 19.89
N ARG A 376 -17.23 -16.71 20.63
CA ARG A 376 -18.59 -16.86 20.08
C ARG A 376 -19.29 -15.51 19.82
N ARG A 377 -18.61 -14.37 20.01
CA ARG A 377 -19.22 -13.04 19.79
C ARG A 377 -19.59 -12.83 18.34
N ARG A 378 -20.77 -12.27 18.08
CA ARG A 378 -21.20 -11.95 16.71
C ARG A 378 -20.81 -10.54 16.28
N ARG A 379 -20.66 -9.59 17.21
CA ARG A 379 -20.34 -8.18 16.93
C ARG A 379 -19.05 -7.72 17.62
N ILE A 380 -18.39 -6.70 17.07
CA ILE A 380 -17.28 -5.98 17.71
C ILE A 380 -17.73 -5.24 18.96
N ALA A 381 -18.92 -4.62 18.92
CA ALA A 381 -19.47 -3.88 20.05
C ALA A 381 -20.06 -4.74 21.19
N ASP A 382 -20.30 -6.05 20.96
CA ASP A 382 -20.93 -6.99 21.93
C ASP A 382 -20.07 -7.33 23.18
N ARG A 383 -19.11 -6.46 23.54
CA ARG A 383 -18.37 -6.55 24.81
C ARG A 383 -19.35 -6.27 25.98
N ARG A 384 -19.79 -7.31 26.69
CA ARG A 384 -20.75 -7.21 27.81
C ARG A 384 -20.17 -6.46 29.04
N SER A 385 -20.21 -5.13 29.04
CA SER A 385 -20.39 -4.39 30.30
C SER A 385 -21.89 -4.24 30.55
N LYS A 386 -22.36 -4.58 31.76
CA LYS A 386 -23.77 -4.49 32.19
C LYS A 386 -24.29 -3.05 32.34
N GLN A 387 -23.50 -2.03 32.00
CA GLN A 387 -23.89 -0.63 32.15
C GLN A 387 -23.56 0.11 30.86
N SER A 388 -24.62 0.47 30.14
CA SER A 388 -24.63 1.56 29.17
C SER A 388 -25.05 2.83 29.94
N PRO A 389 -24.36 3.97 29.81
CA PRO A 389 -24.80 5.22 30.41
C PRO A 389 -26.05 5.81 29.72
N LEU A 390 -26.51 5.23 28.60
CA LEU A 390 -27.58 5.75 27.76
C LEU A 390 -28.91 4.97 27.83
N THR A 391 -29.02 3.91 28.65
CA THR A 391 -30.29 3.18 28.82
C THR A 391 -30.49 2.70 30.25
N THR A 392 -31.54 3.20 30.92
CA THR A 392 -32.01 2.73 32.24
C THR A 392 -32.98 1.53 32.16
N ALA A 393 -33.17 0.94 30.98
CA ALA A 393 -34.00 -0.25 30.81
C ALA A 393 -33.14 -1.52 30.87
N PRO A 394 -33.51 -2.54 31.65
CA PRO A 394 -32.85 -3.84 31.59
C PRO A 394 -33.04 -4.42 30.18
N ALA A 395 -31.94 -4.88 29.58
CA ALA A 395 -31.96 -5.57 28.29
C ALA A 395 -32.97 -6.73 28.32
N ALA A 396 -33.76 -6.85 27.25
CA ALA A 396 -34.72 -7.94 27.09
C ALA A 396 -34.03 -9.31 27.20
N PRO A 397 -34.69 -10.33 27.78
CA PRO A 397 -34.07 -11.64 27.96
C PRO A 397 -33.82 -12.29 26.59
N GLU A 398 -32.57 -12.67 26.35
CA GLU A 398 -32.14 -13.48 25.22
C GLU A 398 -32.92 -14.81 25.24
N GLN A 399 -33.49 -15.21 24.10
CA GLN A 399 -34.07 -16.54 23.92
C GLN A 399 -32.94 -17.57 23.86
N ASP A 400 -32.79 -18.35 24.93
CA ASP A 400 -31.82 -19.43 25.07
C ASP A 400 -31.93 -20.46 23.93
N ALA A 401 -30.83 -20.62 23.19
CA ALA A 401 -30.55 -21.78 22.36
C ALA A 401 -29.36 -22.53 22.97
N ASP A 402 -29.62 -23.35 23.99
CA ASP A 402 -28.98 -24.65 24.26
C ASP A 402 -29.34 -25.18 25.66
N GLN A 403 -30.21 -26.19 25.73
CA GLN A 403 -30.68 -26.80 26.99
C GLN A 403 -29.73 -27.87 27.56
N HIS A 404 -28.47 -27.96 27.14
CA HIS A 404 -27.57 -29.08 27.53
C HIS A 404 -26.23 -28.70 28.16
N ALA A 405 -26.02 -27.44 28.58
CA ALA A 405 -24.87 -27.07 29.40
C ALA A 405 -25.31 -26.78 30.85
N PRO A 406 -24.62 -27.31 31.88
CA PRO A 406 -24.98 -27.02 33.27
C PRO A 406 -24.85 -25.52 33.54
N PRO A 407 -25.81 -24.92 34.29
CA PRO A 407 -25.82 -23.49 34.54
C PRO A 407 -24.71 -23.14 35.54
N VAL A 408 -23.55 -22.73 35.03
CA VAL A 408 -22.53 -22.10 35.88
C VAL A 408 -23.06 -20.71 36.26
N ARG A 409 -23.61 -20.60 37.48
CA ARG A 409 -23.96 -19.31 38.10
C ARG A 409 -22.69 -18.46 38.20
N ARG A 410 -22.59 -17.41 37.37
CA ARG A 410 -21.49 -16.44 37.39
C ARG A 410 -21.78 -15.37 38.43
N GLU A 411 -20.99 -15.33 39.50
CA GLU A 411 -21.17 -14.37 40.61
C GLU A 411 -20.49 -13.01 40.39
N SER A 412 -19.77 -12.79 39.28
CA SER A 412 -19.03 -11.54 39.06
C SER A 412 -19.47 -10.80 37.78
N PRO A 413 -19.60 -9.46 37.82
CA PRO A 413 -19.78 -8.65 36.62
C PRO A 413 -18.47 -8.65 35.83
N ASP A 414 -18.43 -9.52 34.84
CA ASP A 414 -17.51 -9.58 33.69
C ASP A 414 -16.19 -8.79 33.85
N ARG A 415 -15.17 -9.44 34.42
CA ARG A 415 -13.79 -8.91 34.56
C ARG A 415 -12.81 -9.60 33.61
N ARG A 416 -13.26 -9.95 32.40
CA ARG A 416 -12.41 -10.61 31.40
C ARG A 416 -11.62 -9.60 30.58
N ILE A 417 -10.76 -8.82 31.23
CA ILE A 417 -9.99 -7.76 30.58
C ILE A 417 -8.62 -7.66 31.27
N ALA A 418 -7.55 -8.01 30.55
CA ALA A 418 -6.31 -7.27 30.74
C ALA A 418 -6.59 -5.83 30.26
N THR A 419 -6.34 -4.85 31.12
CA THR A 419 -6.51 -3.40 30.92
C THR A 419 -5.79 -2.82 29.69
N ASP A 420 -5.16 -3.65 28.86
CA ASP A 420 -4.34 -3.34 27.69
C ASP A 420 -4.90 -3.87 26.34
N SER A 421 -6.07 -4.54 26.32
CA SER A 421 -6.65 -5.11 25.07
C SER A 421 -7.31 -4.04 24.17
N ALA A 422 -6.49 -3.10 23.71
CA ALA A 422 -6.83 -2.19 22.64
C ALA A 422 -7.21 -2.96 21.37
N LEU A 423 -8.15 -2.42 20.60
CA LEU A 423 -8.47 -2.89 19.27
C LEU A 423 -7.45 -2.29 18.30
N ASN A 424 -6.73 -3.14 17.57
CA ASN A 424 -5.80 -2.70 16.54
C ASN A 424 -6.53 -2.78 15.19
N ILE A 425 -6.51 -1.67 14.44
CA ILE A 425 -7.16 -1.52 13.14
C ILE A 425 -6.08 -1.05 12.16
N VAL A 426 -5.88 -1.78 11.08
CA VAL A 426 -5.06 -1.35 9.94
C VAL A 426 -6.00 -0.70 8.94
N VAL A 427 -5.84 0.59 8.67
CA VAL A 427 -6.59 1.28 7.61
C VAL A 427 -5.92 0.95 6.29
N VAL A 428 -6.66 0.29 5.40
CA VAL A 428 -6.16 -0.16 4.12
C VAL A 428 -6.98 0.38 2.96
N SER A 429 -6.29 0.60 1.85
CA SER A 429 -6.85 1.14 0.61
C SER A 429 -6.71 0.12 -0.51
N ALA A 430 -7.80 -0.13 -1.23
CA ALA A 430 -7.80 -0.94 -2.44
C ALA A 430 -8.61 -0.22 -3.53
N GLY A 431 -7.92 0.56 -4.36
CA GLY A 431 -8.55 1.37 -5.40
C GLY A 431 -9.44 2.46 -4.77
N PRO A 432 -10.75 2.52 -5.07
CA PRO A 432 -11.65 3.52 -4.50
C PRO A 432 -12.18 3.15 -3.10
N ILE A 433 -11.90 1.96 -2.59
CA ILE A 433 -12.45 1.46 -1.32
C ILE A 433 -11.39 1.55 -0.23
N THR A 434 -11.68 2.31 0.83
CA THR A 434 -10.90 2.35 2.07
C THR A 434 -11.69 1.68 3.19
N TYR A 435 -11.05 0.78 3.93
CA TYR A 435 -11.69 0.07 5.05
C TYR A 435 -10.68 -0.26 6.16
N GLY A 436 -11.19 -0.51 7.36
CA GLY A 436 -10.40 -0.87 8.54
C GLY A 436 -10.36 -2.37 8.73
N LEU A 437 -9.15 -2.91 8.89
CA LEU A 437 -8.88 -4.32 9.10
C LEU A 437 -8.51 -4.57 10.57
N ILE A 438 -9.38 -5.24 11.31
CA ILE A 438 -9.14 -5.55 12.73
C ILE A 438 -8.20 -6.74 12.83
N VAL A 439 -7.12 -6.54 13.59
CA VAL A 439 -6.05 -7.50 13.83
C VAL A 439 -5.76 -7.62 15.32
N ASP A 440 -5.13 -8.71 15.74
CA ASP A 440 -4.81 -8.90 17.16
C ASP A 440 -3.58 -8.10 17.58
N ARG A 441 -2.56 -8.06 16.71
CA ARG A 441 -1.30 -7.35 16.97
C ARG A 441 -0.70 -6.79 15.70
N LEU A 442 -0.05 -5.65 15.86
CA LEU A 442 0.82 -5.00 14.88
C LEU A 442 2.26 -5.33 15.27
N GLU A 443 3.05 -5.88 14.35
CA GLU A 443 4.50 -6.03 14.48
C GLU A 443 5.22 -4.88 13.74
N ASP A 444 6.54 -4.94 13.61
CA ASP A 444 7.28 -3.94 12.84
C ASP A 444 7.10 -4.17 11.32
N SER A 445 7.51 -3.18 10.53
CA SER A 445 7.57 -3.34 9.08
C SER A 445 8.82 -4.10 8.68
N GLU A 446 8.68 -5.04 7.75
CA GLU A 446 9.78 -5.86 7.22
C GLU A 446 9.79 -5.84 5.69
N GLU A 447 10.99 -5.84 5.11
CA GLU A 447 11.17 -6.09 3.68
C GLU A 447 11.08 -7.60 3.42
N ILE A 448 10.09 -8.00 2.63
CA ILE A 448 9.82 -9.42 2.39
C ILE A 448 9.86 -9.76 0.90
N VAL A 449 10.37 -10.95 0.60
CA VAL A 449 10.34 -11.50 -0.76
C VAL A 449 8.99 -12.16 -1.00
N ILE A 450 8.23 -11.67 -1.99
CA ILE A 450 6.99 -12.31 -2.39
C ILE A 450 7.29 -13.61 -3.15
N LYS A 451 6.74 -14.73 -2.66
CA LYS A 451 6.63 -15.96 -3.43
C LYS A 451 5.18 -16.13 -3.87
N PRO A 452 4.89 -16.17 -5.19
CA PRO A 452 3.54 -16.37 -5.66
C PRO A 452 3.00 -17.72 -5.21
N LEU A 453 1.72 -17.78 -4.90
CA LEU A 453 1.06 -19.02 -4.49
C LEU A 453 1.08 -20.04 -5.62
N GLY A 454 1.44 -21.29 -5.29
CA GLY A 454 1.41 -22.39 -6.24
C GLY A 454 -0.01 -22.65 -6.77
N ARG A 455 -0.13 -23.33 -7.91
CA ARG A 455 -1.42 -23.61 -8.59
C ARG A 455 -2.50 -24.22 -7.69
N HIS A 456 -2.10 -25.00 -6.69
CA HIS A 456 -3.04 -25.63 -5.73
C HIS A 456 -3.63 -24.64 -4.72
N LEU A 457 -3.00 -23.49 -4.51
CA LEU A 457 -3.41 -22.45 -3.56
C LEU A 457 -4.01 -21.21 -4.26
N GLN A 458 -4.10 -21.21 -5.59
CA GLN A 458 -4.73 -20.12 -6.36
C GLN A 458 -6.22 -19.94 -6.04
N GLN A 459 -6.87 -20.93 -5.44
CA GLN A 459 -8.27 -20.83 -5.00
C GLN A 459 -8.42 -20.00 -3.71
N CYS A 460 -7.34 -19.73 -2.98
CA CYS A 460 -7.36 -18.96 -1.75
C CYS A 460 -7.33 -17.46 -2.08
N GLN A 461 -8.50 -16.86 -2.27
CA GLN A 461 -8.64 -15.48 -2.78
C GLN A 461 -8.14 -14.39 -1.82
N GLY A 462 -8.02 -14.65 -0.52
CA GLY A 462 -7.57 -13.65 0.47
C GLY A 462 -6.06 -13.36 0.47
N TYR A 463 -5.28 -14.03 -0.38
CA TYR A 463 -3.82 -13.98 -0.34
C TYR A 463 -3.21 -13.68 -1.70
N ALA A 464 -2.29 -12.71 -1.74
CA ALA A 464 -1.51 -12.37 -2.93
C ALA A 464 -0.26 -13.27 -3.08
N GLY A 465 0.26 -13.79 -1.97
CA GLY A 465 1.53 -14.52 -1.94
C GLY A 465 1.85 -15.08 -0.56
N ALA A 466 3.04 -15.64 -0.45
CA ALA A 466 3.63 -16.04 0.83
C ALA A 466 5.08 -15.59 0.90
N THR A 467 5.61 -15.43 2.10
CA THR A 467 7.02 -15.15 2.33
C THR A 467 7.57 -16.00 3.48
N ILE A 468 8.89 -16.06 3.58
CA ILE A 468 9.59 -16.64 4.73
C ILE A 468 10.27 -15.47 5.43
N MET A 469 9.92 -15.24 6.69
CA MET A 469 10.45 -14.16 7.52
C MET A 469 11.88 -14.47 8.00
N GLY A 470 12.56 -13.48 8.58
CA GLY A 470 13.92 -13.63 9.10
C GLY A 470 14.07 -14.70 10.19
N ASP A 471 13.00 -15.02 10.91
CA ASP A 471 12.96 -16.10 11.91
C ASP A 471 12.65 -17.49 11.33
N GLY A 472 12.53 -17.59 10.00
CA GLY A 472 12.22 -18.82 9.28
C GLY A 472 10.76 -19.24 9.29
N ARG A 473 9.87 -18.47 9.93
CA ARG A 473 8.42 -18.71 9.88
C ARG A 473 7.84 -18.18 8.57
N ILE A 474 6.71 -18.76 8.18
CA ILE A 474 6.00 -18.36 6.96
C ILE A 474 4.99 -17.28 7.34
N ALA A 475 4.89 -16.23 6.53
CA ALA A 475 3.81 -15.25 6.59
C ALA A 475 3.06 -15.22 5.25
N LEU A 476 1.73 -15.15 5.30
CA LEU A 476 0.90 -14.99 4.11
C LEU A 476 0.70 -13.51 3.80
N ILE A 477 0.86 -13.14 2.53
CA ILE A 477 0.69 -11.75 2.08
C ILE A 477 -0.78 -11.56 1.72
N LEU A 478 -1.43 -10.57 2.35
CA LEU A 478 -2.84 -10.32 2.18
C LEU A 478 -3.13 -9.60 0.86
N ASP A 479 -4.16 -10.07 0.16
CA ASP A 479 -4.75 -9.36 -0.97
C ASP A 479 -5.91 -8.48 -0.48
N VAL A 480 -5.59 -7.21 -0.21
CA VAL A 480 -6.54 -6.23 0.34
C VAL A 480 -7.77 -6.03 -0.56
N ALA A 481 -7.60 -6.06 -1.88
CA ALA A 481 -8.70 -5.87 -2.82
C ALA A 481 -9.67 -7.07 -2.80
N ASN A 482 -9.13 -8.29 -2.79
CA ASN A 482 -9.96 -9.49 -2.68
C ASN A 482 -10.60 -9.63 -1.29
N LEU A 483 -9.90 -9.23 -0.22
CA LEU A 483 -10.47 -9.19 1.13
C LEU A 483 -11.69 -8.26 1.22
N ALA A 484 -11.64 -7.08 0.59
CA ALA A 484 -12.80 -6.18 0.52
C ALA A 484 -14.00 -6.85 -0.18
N THR A 485 -13.74 -7.60 -1.25
CA THR A 485 -14.77 -8.32 -2.00
C THR A 485 -15.35 -9.49 -1.21
N MET A 486 -14.50 -10.27 -0.53
CA MET A 486 -14.91 -11.34 0.38
C MET A 486 -15.73 -10.81 1.57
N ALA A 487 -15.44 -9.58 2.01
CA ALA A 487 -16.20 -8.87 3.04
C ALA A 487 -17.46 -8.16 2.50
N HIS A 488 -17.81 -8.35 1.23
CA HIS A 488 -18.97 -7.75 0.55
C HIS A 488 -19.00 -6.21 0.54
N LEU A 489 -17.83 -5.57 0.60
CA LEU A 489 -17.72 -4.10 0.56
C LEU A 489 -17.85 -3.51 -0.86
N SER A 490 -17.79 -4.36 -1.90
CA SER A 490 -17.73 -3.96 -3.32
C SER A 490 -19.08 -3.98 -4.06
N SER A 491 -20.20 -4.30 -3.39
CA SER A 491 -21.50 -4.45 -4.08
C SER A 491 -22.26 -3.13 -4.22
N VAL A 492 -22.94 -2.96 -5.36
CA VAL A 492 -23.78 -1.80 -5.72
C VAL A 492 -24.93 -1.56 -4.72
N ASP A 493 -25.36 -2.59 -3.97
CA ASP A 493 -26.29 -2.43 -2.83
C ASP A 493 -25.67 -1.68 -1.63
N GLY A 494 -24.34 -1.64 -1.56
CA GLY A 494 -23.56 -0.99 -0.51
C GLY A 494 -23.23 0.46 -0.82
N SER A 495 -23.06 0.86 -2.10
CA SER A 495 -22.91 2.27 -2.46
C SER A 495 -24.22 3.02 -2.30
N ASP A 496 -25.35 2.43 -2.69
CA ASP A 496 -26.65 3.07 -2.52
C ASP A 496 -27.06 3.08 -1.05
N ARG A 497 -26.80 2.03 -0.26
CA ARG A 497 -27.08 2.09 1.20
C ARG A 497 -26.05 2.86 2.01
N ALA A 498 -24.76 2.89 1.64
CA ALA A 498 -23.79 3.71 2.34
C ALA A 498 -24.02 5.18 2.02
N THR A 499 -24.43 5.53 0.79
CA THR A 499 -24.76 6.91 0.38
C THR A 499 -26.17 7.30 0.83
N GLU A 500 -27.16 6.41 0.82
CA GLU A 500 -28.49 6.63 1.43
C GLU A 500 -28.36 6.71 2.94
N VAL A 501 -27.53 5.89 3.59
CA VAL A 501 -27.25 6.09 5.02
C VAL A 501 -26.39 7.33 5.21
N GLN A 502 -25.46 7.71 4.32
CA GLN A 502 -24.75 8.99 4.42
C GLN A 502 -25.72 10.17 4.30
N GLN A 503 -26.73 10.11 3.42
CA GLN A 503 -27.70 11.17 3.13
C GLN A 503 -28.88 11.21 4.13
N GLU A 504 -29.41 10.05 4.54
CA GLU A 504 -30.36 9.91 5.64
C GLU A 504 -29.70 10.29 6.98
N THR A 505 -28.40 10.00 7.14
CA THR A 505 -27.63 10.40 8.31
C THR A 505 -27.17 11.85 8.23
N GLU A 506 -26.84 12.44 7.08
CA GLU A 506 -26.62 13.90 6.95
C GLU A 506 -27.88 14.68 7.34
N SER A 507 -29.05 14.15 6.98
CA SER A 507 -30.35 14.70 7.35
C SER A 507 -30.72 14.48 8.83
N GLN A 508 -30.23 13.40 9.47
CA GLN A 508 -30.40 13.14 10.91
C GLN A 508 -29.29 13.75 11.79
N ILE A 509 -28.07 13.96 11.26
CA ILE A 509 -26.94 14.68 11.86
C ILE A 509 -27.30 16.15 12.02
N ALA A 510 -28.09 16.72 11.10
CA ALA A 510 -28.70 18.03 11.29
C ALA A 510 -29.59 18.12 12.55
N THR A 511 -29.95 16.98 13.18
CA THR A 511 -30.78 16.91 14.39
C THR A 511 -30.15 16.21 15.60
N ALA A 512 -28.91 15.73 15.52
CA ALA A 512 -28.20 15.12 16.66
C ALA A 512 -26.93 15.93 16.97
N GLU A 513 -26.93 16.61 18.13
CA GLU A 513 -25.93 17.58 18.58
C GLU A 513 -24.47 17.13 18.31
N ASP A 514 -23.79 17.86 17.42
CA ASP A 514 -22.38 17.71 17.04
C ASP A 514 -21.48 17.53 18.27
N SER A 515 -20.95 16.33 18.52
CA SER A 515 -19.90 16.16 19.52
C SER A 515 -18.55 16.51 18.89
N ARG A 516 -17.95 17.65 19.27
CA ARG A 516 -16.60 18.04 18.83
C ARG A 516 -15.57 17.63 19.89
N SER A 517 -14.53 16.90 19.48
CA SER A 517 -13.38 16.59 20.34
C SER A 517 -12.51 17.84 20.47
N VAL A 518 -12.36 18.36 21.68
CA VAL A 518 -11.45 19.50 21.93
C VAL A 518 -10.30 19.07 22.84
N LEU A 519 -9.11 19.51 22.45
CA LEU A 519 -7.89 19.41 23.21
C LEU A 519 -7.91 20.49 24.29
N ILE A 520 -7.86 20.08 25.54
CA ILE A 520 -7.86 20.94 26.71
C ILE A 520 -6.42 21.15 27.17
N PHE A 521 -6.01 22.40 27.28
CA PHE A 521 -4.69 22.80 27.76
C PHE A 521 -4.79 24.02 28.67
N ARG A 522 -3.66 24.44 29.24
CA ARG A 522 -3.60 25.60 30.14
C ARG A 522 -2.49 26.54 29.74
N ASN A 523 -2.73 27.85 29.81
CA ASN A 523 -1.65 28.86 29.70
C ASN A 523 -1.08 29.17 31.11
N SER A 524 -1.96 29.22 32.12
CA SER A 524 -1.63 29.47 33.53
C SER A 524 -2.23 28.39 34.44
N GLU A 525 -1.96 28.43 35.75
CA GLU A 525 -2.54 27.45 36.68
C GLU A 525 -4.07 27.57 36.80
N THR A 526 -4.63 28.74 36.46
CA THR A 526 -6.03 29.07 36.74
C THR A 526 -6.93 29.05 35.52
N GLU A 527 -6.38 29.25 34.31
CA GLU A 527 -7.17 29.37 33.08
C GLU A 527 -7.05 28.12 32.20
N GLN A 528 -8.21 27.62 31.76
CA GLN A 528 -8.33 26.45 30.92
C GLN A 528 -8.76 26.86 29.50
N PHE A 529 -8.07 26.30 28.52
CA PHE A 529 -8.27 26.57 27.10
C PHE A 529 -8.64 25.28 26.38
N GLY A 530 -9.42 25.41 25.31
CA GLY A 530 -9.82 24.33 24.44
C GLY A 530 -9.53 24.69 22.99
N ILE A 531 -8.97 23.77 22.22
CA ILE A 531 -8.87 23.90 20.76
C ILE A 531 -9.41 22.64 20.08
N PRO A 532 -10.13 22.75 18.96
CA PRO A 532 -10.59 21.58 18.22
C PRO A 532 -9.42 20.68 17.84
N LEU A 533 -9.52 19.38 18.14
CA LEU A 533 -8.39 18.45 17.96
C LEU A 533 -8.03 18.27 16.48
N ASP A 534 -8.99 18.43 15.57
CA ASP A 534 -8.82 18.36 14.12
C ASP A 534 -7.93 19.47 13.56
N GLN A 535 -7.72 20.56 14.30
CA GLN A 535 -6.79 21.63 13.91
C GLN A 535 -5.34 21.34 14.32
N VAL A 536 -5.11 20.36 15.21
CA VAL A 536 -3.79 20.07 15.77
C VAL A 536 -3.04 19.08 14.88
N GLU A 537 -1.89 19.51 14.34
CA GLU A 537 -0.98 18.63 13.58
C GLU A 537 -0.18 17.74 14.54
N ARG A 538 0.40 18.33 15.59
CA ARG A 538 1.27 17.62 16.54
C ARG A 538 1.32 18.33 17.89
N ILE A 539 1.67 17.59 18.95
CA ILE A 539 2.02 18.15 20.26
C ILE A 539 3.44 17.72 20.61
N GLU A 540 4.30 18.67 20.96
CA GLU A 540 5.67 18.41 21.40
C GLU A 540 5.89 18.88 22.83
N LYS A 541 6.73 18.13 23.56
CA LYS A 541 7.22 18.57 24.87
C LYS A 541 8.60 19.17 24.69
N ILE A 542 8.74 20.42 25.09
CA ILE A 542 9.99 21.19 24.98
C ILE A 542 10.41 21.73 26.34
N LYS A 543 11.68 22.08 26.46
CA LYS A 543 12.19 22.88 27.57
C LYS A 543 12.18 24.35 27.22
N ARG A 544 12.09 25.22 28.22
CA ARG A 544 12.18 26.68 28.01
C ARG A 544 13.46 27.11 27.28
N ASN A 545 14.56 26.36 27.45
CA ASN A 545 15.84 26.61 26.77
C ASN A 545 15.82 26.26 25.28
N ASP A 546 14.83 25.52 24.80
CA ASP A 546 14.68 25.17 23.38
C ASP A 546 14.03 26.30 22.58
N ILE A 547 13.58 27.37 23.27
CA ILE A 547 12.98 28.57 22.68
C ILE A 547 14.07 29.60 22.41
N GLU A 548 14.27 29.93 21.14
CA GLU A 548 15.14 31.01 20.69
C GLU A 548 14.34 32.31 20.48
N TYR A 549 14.95 33.44 20.80
CA TYR A 549 14.34 34.77 20.63
C TYR A 549 15.03 35.50 19.48
N LEU A 550 14.32 35.65 18.36
CA LEU A 550 14.76 36.43 17.21
C LEU A 550 14.01 37.76 17.19
N GLY A 551 14.62 38.78 17.78
CA GLY A 551 13.98 40.09 17.96
C GLY A 551 12.81 39.99 18.95
N ALA A 552 11.61 40.34 18.50
CA ALA A 552 10.37 40.21 19.29
C ALA A 552 9.65 38.86 19.09
N LYS A 553 10.16 37.98 18.20
CA LYS A 553 9.51 36.71 17.86
C LYS A 553 10.21 35.55 18.59
N ARG A 554 9.39 34.61 19.09
CA ARG A 554 9.86 33.34 19.64
C ARG A 554 9.89 32.31 18.53
N VAL A 555 10.95 31.53 18.44
CA VAL A 555 11.09 30.44 17.47
C VAL A 555 11.73 29.22 18.13
N MET A 556 11.52 28.04 17.56
CA MET A 556 12.31 26.86 17.89
C MET A 556 12.74 26.14 16.60
N GLN A 557 13.83 25.39 16.68
CA GLN A 557 14.22 24.52 15.58
C GLN A 557 13.23 23.36 15.45
N TYR A 558 12.68 23.16 14.26
CA TYR A 558 11.70 22.12 13.99
C TYR A 558 11.93 21.53 12.60
N ARG A 559 12.24 20.23 12.55
CA ARG A 559 12.70 19.52 11.34
C ARG A 559 13.89 20.26 10.70
N ASP A 560 13.84 20.50 9.39
CA ASP A 560 14.87 21.21 8.62
C ASP A 560 14.67 22.74 8.59
N GLY A 561 13.83 23.29 9.48
CA GLY A 561 13.45 24.71 9.49
C GLY A 561 13.22 25.29 10.89
N SER A 562 12.64 26.49 10.92
CA SER A 562 12.30 27.22 12.16
C SER A 562 10.79 27.36 12.31
N LEU A 563 10.27 26.95 13.47
CA LEU A 563 8.85 27.07 13.82
C LEU A 563 8.63 28.34 14.65
N HIS A 564 7.68 29.17 14.25
CA HIS A 564 7.28 30.34 15.02
C HIS A 564 6.41 29.93 16.22
N LEU A 565 6.68 30.52 17.38
CA LEU A 565 5.98 30.21 18.62
C LEU A 565 5.15 31.41 19.11
N ILE A 566 3.87 31.17 19.33
CA ILE A 566 2.89 32.14 19.83
C ILE A 566 2.29 31.67 21.15
N CYS A 567 1.75 32.60 21.93
CA CYS A 567 1.01 32.31 23.16
C CYS A 567 -0.39 32.92 23.07
N VAL A 568 -1.34 32.39 23.85
CA VAL A 568 -2.72 32.90 23.84
C VAL A 568 -2.77 34.36 24.33
N ASP A 569 -1.91 34.73 25.28
CA ASP A 569 -1.78 36.09 25.83
C ASP A 569 -1.16 37.12 24.88
N ASP A 570 -0.68 36.71 23.70
CA ASP A 570 -0.19 37.65 22.68
C ASP A 570 -1.32 38.49 22.07
N ILE A 571 -2.55 37.95 22.08
CA ILE A 571 -3.72 38.52 21.40
C ILE A 571 -4.91 38.63 22.36
N ALA A 572 -5.20 37.56 23.10
CA ALA A 572 -6.34 37.51 24.00
C ALA A 572 -5.98 38.13 25.36
N GLN A 573 -6.95 38.76 26.03
CA GLN A 573 -6.77 39.30 27.38
C GLN A 573 -6.87 38.18 28.41
N VAL A 574 -5.81 37.37 28.50
CA VAL A 574 -5.70 36.21 29.40
C VAL A 574 -4.43 36.29 30.24
N GLN A 575 -4.29 35.42 31.24
CA GLN A 575 -3.06 35.37 32.03
C GLN A 575 -1.86 34.94 31.16
N PRO A 576 -0.68 35.53 31.38
CA PRO A 576 0.51 35.17 30.63
C PRO A 576 0.93 33.73 30.91
N LEU A 577 1.60 33.13 29.93
CA LEU A 577 2.14 31.78 30.04
C LEU A 577 2.96 31.61 31.34
N ALA A 578 2.61 30.60 32.14
CA ALA A 578 3.29 30.35 33.41
C ALA A 578 4.78 30.04 33.22
N GLU A 579 5.62 30.59 34.10
CA GLU A 579 7.06 30.32 34.07
C GLU A 579 7.36 28.89 34.55
N ARG A 580 7.38 27.94 33.61
CA ARG A 580 7.74 26.55 33.83
C ARG A 580 8.88 26.12 32.90
N ASP A 581 9.72 25.21 33.39
CA ASP A 581 10.82 24.66 32.60
C ASP A 581 10.32 23.67 31.53
N ASP A 582 9.25 22.93 31.83
CA ASP A 582 8.58 22.01 30.92
C ASP A 582 7.37 22.69 30.27
N LEU A 583 7.45 22.92 28.96
CA LEU A 583 6.39 23.51 28.15
C LEU A 583 5.93 22.52 27.08
N LEU A 584 4.76 22.79 26.52
CA LEU A 584 4.17 22.05 25.41
C LEU A 584 4.01 23.00 24.22
N VAL A 585 4.31 22.51 23.03
CA VAL A 585 4.06 23.21 21.77
C VAL A 585 3.02 22.44 21.00
N ILE A 586 1.86 23.04 20.79
CA ILE A 586 0.79 22.52 19.94
C ILE A 586 1.04 23.08 18.54
N VAL A 587 1.41 22.23 17.59
CA VAL A 587 1.77 22.60 16.21
C VAL A 587 0.52 22.56 15.34
N PHE A 588 0.35 23.62 14.56
CA PHE A 588 -0.72 23.81 13.57
C PHE A 588 -0.11 24.03 12.19
N SER A 589 -0.76 23.51 11.16
CA SER A 589 -0.39 23.72 9.75
C SER A 589 -1.34 24.69 9.05
N PHE A 590 -0.77 25.63 8.31
CA PHE A 590 -1.46 26.66 7.54
C PHE A 590 -0.87 26.70 6.13
N GLY A 591 -1.40 25.87 5.22
CA GLY A 591 -0.87 25.73 3.87
C GLY A 591 0.59 25.26 3.87
N THR A 592 1.51 26.12 3.44
CA THR A 592 2.96 25.85 3.44
C THR A 592 3.68 26.27 4.73
N HIS A 593 2.97 26.88 5.68
CA HIS A 593 3.55 27.40 6.93
C HIS A 593 3.08 26.56 8.12
N SER A 594 3.91 26.50 9.16
CA SER A 594 3.56 25.87 10.44
C SER A 594 3.79 26.86 11.57
N ILE A 595 2.97 26.77 12.61
CA ILE A 595 3.08 27.61 13.81
C ILE A 595 2.85 26.77 15.07
N GLY A 596 3.57 27.09 16.14
CA GLY A 596 3.42 26.44 17.43
C GLY A 596 2.74 27.35 18.45
N LEU A 597 1.71 26.86 19.12
CA LEU A 597 1.11 27.49 20.29
C LEU A 597 1.74 26.91 21.55
N LEU A 598 2.29 27.78 22.39
CA LEU A 598 2.87 27.41 23.68
C LEU A 598 1.76 27.17 24.72
N ALA A 599 1.92 26.10 25.49
CA ALA A 599 1.00 25.69 26.54
C ALA A 599 1.74 25.05 27.72
N CYS A 600 1.09 25.02 28.89
CA CYS A 600 1.51 24.31 30.09
C CYS A 600 0.68 23.02 30.26
N GLY A 601 1.34 21.93 30.68
CA GLY A 601 0.67 20.63 30.91
C GLY A 601 -0.19 20.58 32.19
N PRO A 602 -0.97 19.49 32.39
CA PRO A 602 -1.22 18.39 31.45
C PRO A 602 -2.26 18.76 30.38
N ILE A 603 -2.14 18.14 29.21
CA ILE A 603 -3.11 18.23 28.13
C ILE A 603 -4.08 17.03 28.25
N ASP A 604 -5.39 17.29 28.19
CA ASP A 604 -6.46 16.29 28.18
C ASP A 604 -7.27 16.44 26.88
N THR A 605 -8.00 15.42 26.45
CA THR A 605 -8.90 15.53 25.28
C THR A 605 -10.29 15.10 25.70
N ARG A 606 -11.30 15.92 25.39
CA ARG A 606 -12.70 15.60 25.70
C ARG A 606 -13.64 15.88 24.55
N ASP A 607 -14.61 15.00 24.42
CA ASP A 607 -15.73 15.16 23.49
C ASP A 607 -16.80 16.03 24.15
N ILE A 608 -17.16 17.13 23.48
CA ILE A 608 -18.16 18.09 23.98
C ILE A 608 -19.33 18.11 22.98
N ALA A 609 -20.55 17.90 23.47
CA ALA A 609 -21.76 18.14 22.69
C ALA A 609 -21.89 19.64 22.39
N ALA A 610 -22.13 20.01 21.12
CA ALA A 610 -22.10 21.37 20.58
C ALA A 610 -23.08 22.36 21.25
N ARG A 611 -22.73 22.79 22.45
CA ARG A 611 -23.22 24.01 23.09
C ARG A 611 -22.02 24.78 23.63
N ALA A 612 -21.20 25.28 22.70
CA ALA A 612 -20.31 26.39 23.01
C ALA A 612 -21.17 27.67 23.09
N ASP A 613 -21.00 28.45 24.15
CA ASP A 613 -21.58 29.79 24.22
C ASP A 613 -20.67 30.72 23.40
N GLU A 614 -21.10 31.03 22.18
CA GLU A 614 -20.37 31.87 21.21
C GLU A 614 -20.54 33.39 21.48
N GLU A 615 -21.37 33.78 22.45
CA GLU A 615 -21.59 35.18 22.84
C GLU A 615 -20.80 35.56 24.10
N THR A 616 -20.67 34.63 25.06
CA THR A 616 -20.02 34.89 26.36
C THR A 616 -18.50 34.71 26.30
N LEU A 617 -17.75 35.72 26.79
CA LEU A 617 -16.27 35.76 26.88
C LEU A 617 -15.54 35.73 25.52
N ARG A 618 -16.24 36.03 24.42
CA ARG A 618 -15.63 36.23 23.10
C ARG A 618 -14.71 37.45 23.10
N GLN A 619 -13.51 37.27 22.56
CA GLN A 619 -12.49 38.31 22.42
C GLN A 619 -11.54 37.94 21.27
N PRO A 620 -10.68 38.84 20.77
CA PRO A 620 -9.71 38.50 19.72
C PRO A 620 -8.89 37.25 20.07
N GLY A 621 -8.95 36.22 19.23
CA GLY A 621 -8.27 34.93 19.43
C GLY A 621 -9.05 33.91 20.28
N ILE A 622 -10.23 34.25 20.79
CA ILE A 622 -11.12 33.37 21.56
C ILE A 622 -12.53 33.39 20.95
N ALA A 623 -12.94 32.27 20.37
CA ALA A 623 -14.24 32.11 19.71
C ALA A 623 -15.43 32.15 20.69
N GLY A 624 -15.22 31.73 21.94
CA GLY A 624 -16.28 31.66 22.95
C GLY A 624 -15.85 30.87 24.18
N SER A 625 -16.81 30.40 24.98
CA SER A 625 -16.54 29.61 26.17
C SER A 625 -17.50 28.43 26.35
N THR A 626 -17.04 27.40 27.07
CA THR A 626 -17.86 26.23 27.41
C THR A 626 -17.42 25.66 28.76
N ILE A 627 -18.29 24.89 29.43
CA ILE A 627 -17.99 24.29 30.73
C ILE A 627 -17.54 22.84 30.51
N ILE A 628 -16.26 22.56 30.79
CA ILE A 628 -15.69 21.21 30.66
C ILE A 628 -15.15 20.78 32.01
N GLY A 629 -15.58 19.60 32.48
CA GLY A 629 -15.10 19.06 33.77
C GLY A 629 -15.44 19.95 34.98
N GLY A 630 -16.48 20.79 34.88
CA GLY A 630 -16.87 21.73 35.93
C GLY A 630 -16.06 23.02 35.97
N GLN A 631 -15.20 23.27 34.98
CA GLN A 631 -14.41 24.51 34.85
C GLN A 631 -14.74 25.22 33.53
N THR A 632 -14.79 26.56 33.57
CA THR A 632 -14.95 27.38 32.37
C THR A 632 -13.72 27.23 31.49
N THR A 633 -13.93 26.82 30.25
CA THR A 633 -12.91 26.62 29.23
C THR A 633 -13.11 27.63 28.11
N LEU A 634 -12.08 28.41 27.81
CA LEU A 634 -12.08 29.36 26.69
C LEU A 634 -11.70 28.63 25.41
N LEU A 635 -12.51 28.75 24.37
CA LEU A 635 -12.26 28.12 23.08
C LEU A 635 -11.40 29.02 22.21
N VAL A 636 -10.19 28.56 21.88
CA VAL A 636 -9.21 29.32 21.12
C VAL A 636 -9.53 29.24 19.62
N ASP A 637 -9.52 30.38 18.94
CA ASP A 637 -9.62 30.46 17.48
C ASP A 637 -8.23 30.67 16.89
N ILE A 638 -7.56 29.57 16.54
CA ILE A 638 -6.19 29.64 16.02
C ILE A 638 -6.13 30.36 14.66
N ASN A 639 -7.18 30.30 13.84
CA ASN A 639 -7.22 30.96 12.54
C ASN A 639 -7.26 32.48 12.73
N GLU A 640 -8.12 32.96 13.63
CA GLU A 640 -8.18 34.38 13.97
C GLU A 640 -6.85 34.87 14.56
N MET A 641 -6.23 34.08 15.44
CA MET A 641 -4.95 34.42 16.04
C MET A 641 -3.83 34.57 15.00
N VAL A 642 -3.70 33.59 14.09
CA VAL A 642 -2.66 33.62 13.06
C VAL A 642 -2.94 34.73 12.05
N GLY A 643 -4.20 34.96 11.66
CA GLY A 643 -4.57 36.05 10.76
C GLY A 643 -4.25 37.45 11.29
N GLN A 644 -4.24 37.63 12.61
CA GLN A 644 -3.85 38.91 13.22
C GLN A 644 -2.34 39.07 13.37
N LEU A 645 -1.60 38.00 13.69
CA LEU A 645 -0.15 38.05 13.89
C LEU A 645 0.65 37.96 12.58
N TYR A 646 0.11 37.26 11.58
CA TYR A 646 0.71 37.00 10.27
C TYR A 646 -0.33 37.20 9.15
N PRO A 647 -0.82 38.44 8.91
CA PRO A 647 -1.81 38.71 7.86
C PRO A 647 -1.34 38.29 6.46
N GLU A 648 -0.02 38.22 6.24
CA GLU A 648 0.59 37.82 4.97
C GLU A 648 0.43 36.33 4.62
N TRP A 649 -0.06 35.50 5.54
CA TRP A 649 -0.29 34.07 5.30
C TRP A 649 -1.71 33.76 4.78
N PHE A 650 -2.59 34.75 4.73
CA PHE A 650 -4.00 34.62 4.35
C PHE A 650 -4.37 35.42 3.10
#